data_AF-A0A428XN18-F1
#
_entry.id   AF-A0A428XN18-F1
#
_cell.length_a   1.000
_cell.length_b   1.000
_cell.length_c   1.000
_cell.angle_alpha   90.00
_cell.angle_beta   90.00
_cell.angle_gamma   90.00
#
_symmetry.space_group_name_H-M   'P 1'
#
loop_
_entity.id
_entity.type
_entity.pdbx_description
1 polymer ?
#
loop_
_entity_poly.entity_id
_entity_poly.type
_entity_poly.pdbx_seq_one_letter_code
_entity_poly.pdbx_strand_id
1 'polypeptide(L)'
;MLAGLLLIGLGVTAPAQRPETAAGFVIGAATLQASASGTKVTVPVLTGGRRRLMSTEAVPADAAASVQRSVIPGSLVDYRVSHGDVVVPADPSATFHKALTKGTNPVFDTKKYGPELAARDGRPGDLVAAGWVFGKGRDEITIGDGRLVTQDIAGRRLPRPVKRYEETYRVARDAHVYEVNTADLSASQPSSFDRIPVTRNHSYTTLERQAAFVVFDRDYRHADAAKVRAIYYFTPHDTSDGLPVWDVPTQSALLKDKGTDPVSGRPYVEILATGVTQAPYTRSTEPFEIVKDTLYYVGDNEVALYLLHAGNRLILIDAGWPGSGYQYWTNIERMGFDPRKVTDVLISHGHGDHYGTARELLTMIENAGGQVTLRASREDVEGIRRDALGNAWTIPPAIPASESWLRTRYTPYVYDQFLEFGSVRIMPITTPGHTVGTTSFVFDVADPARRGHRIRFGFMGGYGFNGLERPTTANGFRRLSFPLGLSWLQQRVDVDYVSPSHTNQYPIVEVYQALKAYNNDPAHRRHPLTMLDALTTGEFANFNEKRYEVISSAKSDTQPGYQSIETYGPFKPGRETGEPDVAVTLLDGGKVIRGFNKYMNVNPAIPLLKDGIVIARDSYVHDPDGYYVQVYADVHDAYSGYLPGSGPVESYRATPGTPEILRTQRLGSRADAEAILAGLRAGSTYRVDLTRASTIVVPPDRPAFRATNS
;
A
#
# COMPACT_ATOMS: atom_id res chain seq x y z
N MET A 1 17.25 72.87 -45.76
CA MET A 1 17.45 71.47 -45.39
C MET A 1 17.38 71.37 -43.87
N LEU A 2 16.27 70.84 -43.36
CA LEU A 2 16.19 69.59 -42.56
C LEU A 2 16.86 69.68 -41.18
N ALA A 3 16.06 69.66 -40.10
CA ALA A 3 15.67 68.41 -39.44
C ALA A 3 14.61 68.69 -38.36
N GLY A 4 13.50 67.96 -38.40
CA GLY A 4 12.49 67.94 -37.33
C GLY A 4 12.87 66.92 -36.26
N LEU A 5 12.63 67.26 -34.99
CA LEU A 5 12.64 66.29 -33.89
C LEU A 5 11.20 65.94 -33.52
N LEU A 6 10.88 64.68 -33.75
CA LEU A 6 9.64 64.00 -33.39
C LEU A 6 9.64 63.76 -31.87
N LEU A 7 8.64 64.27 -31.15
CA LEU A 7 8.35 63.83 -29.78
C LEU A 7 7.76 62.42 -29.85
N ILE A 8 8.56 61.41 -29.52
CA ILE A 8 8.08 60.04 -29.30
C ILE A 8 7.50 60.00 -27.89
N GLY A 9 6.17 59.85 -27.80
CA GLY A 9 5.48 59.56 -26.56
C GLY A 9 5.93 58.19 -26.04
N LEU A 10 6.58 58.18 -24.87
CA LEU A 10 6.77 56.97 -24.08
C LEU A 10 5.39 56.50 -23.62
N GLY A 11 4.79 55.60 -24.40
CA GLY A 11 3.63 54.83 -23.96
C GLY A 11 4.03 54.03 -22.73
N VAL A 12 3.49 54.43 -21.58
CA VAL A 12 3.50 53.60 -20.38
C VAL A 12 2.66 52.37 -20.72
N THR A 13 3.30 51.29 -21.12
CA THR A 13 2.65 49.98 -21.20
C THR A 13 2.22 49.61 -19.80
N ALA A 14 0.90 49.51 -19.59
CA ALA A 14 0.37 48.93 -18.37
C ALA A 14 1.06 47.57 -18.14
N PRO A 15 1.48 47.25 -16.91
CA PRO A 15 2.12 45.96 -16.65
C PRO A 15 1.16 44.85 -17.10
N ALA A 16 1.66 43.93 -17.94
CA ALA A 16 0.88 42.79 -18.41
C ALA A 16 0.25 42.09 -17.19
N GLN A 17 -1.09 42.05 -17.14
CA GLN A 17 -1.82 41.46 -16.03
C GLN A 17 -1.42 39.98 -15.93
N ARG A 18 -0.83 39.59 -14.81
CA ARG A 18 -0.43 38.19 -14.60
C ARG A 18 -1.69 37.32 -14.65
N PRO A 19 -1.67 36.21 -15.41
CA PRO A 19 -2.83 35.34 -15.48
C PRO A 19 -3.20 34.83 -14.08
N GLU A 20 -4.46 34.98 -13.71
CA GLU A 20 -5.02 34.58 -12.42
C GLU A 20 -5.32 33.08 -12.43
N THR A 21 -5.16 32.43 -11.28
CA THR A 21 -5.54 31.02 -11.12
C THR A 21 -6.97 30.94 -10.61
N ALA A 22 -7.79 30.16 -11.30
CA ALA A 22 -9.17 29.88 -10.91
C ALA A 22 -9.36 28.38 -10.72
N ALA A 23 -10.28 28.01 -9.83
CA ALA A 23 -10.76 26.63 -9.65
C ALA A 23 -12.24 26.55 -10.03
N GLY A 24 -12.67 25.40 -10.55
CA GLY A 24 -14.05 25.15 -10.91
C GLY A 24 -14.37 23.67 -11.02
N PHE A 25 -15.64 23.33 -10.90
CA PHE A 25 -16.11 21.96 -11.10
C PHE A 25 -16.71 21.80 -12.50
N VAL A 26 -16.21 20.84 -13.27
CA VAL A 26 -16.63 20.60 -14.66
C VAL A 26 -18.00 19.91 -14.69
N ILE A 27 -18.98 20.56 -15.30
CA ILE A 27 -20.39 20.12 -15.30
C ILE A 27 -20.92 19.69 -16.68
N GLY A 28 -20.02 19.46 -17.63
CA GLY A 28 -20.37 19.00 -18.96
C GLY A 28 -19.14 18.81 -19.84
N ALA A 29 -19.34 18.18 -20.99
CA ALA A 29 -18.26 17.90 -21.93
C ALA A 29 -17.67 19.19 -22.51
N ALA A 30 -16.35 19.17 -22.75
CA ALA A 30 -15.69 20.22 -23.50
C ALA A 30 -16.10 20.17 -24.98
N THR A 31 -16.36 21.33 -25.59
CA THR A 31 -16.75 21.45 -27.01
C THR A 31 -15.76 22.30 -27.78
N LEU A 32 -15.59 22.02 -29.06
CA LEU A 32 -14.71 22.76 -29.96
C LEU A 32 -15.52 23.82 -30.72
N GLN A 33 -14.97 25.03 -30.81
CA GLN A 33 -15.51 26.13 -31.60
C GLN A 33 -14.43 26.63 -32.56
N ALA A 34 -14.55 26.25 -33.84
CA ALA A 34 -13.62 26.66 -34.87
C ALA A 34 -13.91 28.10 -35.33
N SER A 35 -12.86 28.87 -35.58
CA SER A 35 -12.92 30.19 -36.18
C SER A 35 -11.75 30.40 -37.14
N ALA A 36 -11.73 31.53 -37.84
CA ALA A 36 -10.60 31.91 -38.70
C ALA A 36 -9.28 32.13 -37.92
N SER A 37 -9.35 32.39 -36.62
CA SER A 37 -8.19 32.63 -35.76
C SER A 37 -7.69 31.38 -35.01
N GLY A 38 -8.33 30.23 -35.21
CA GLY A 38 -8.01 28.97 -34.56
C GLY A 38 -9.24 28.30 -33.95
N THR A 39 -9.02 27.26 -33.14
CA THR A 39 -10.07 26.53 -32.44
C THR A 39 -10.05 26.89 -30.97
N LYS A 40 -11.18 27.37 -30.44
CA LYS A 40 -11.39 27.53 -29.01
C LYS A 40 -12.01 26.27 -28.41
N VAL A 41 -11.67 25.98 -27.16
CA VAL A 41 -12.31 24.92 -26.37
C VAL A 41 -13.19 25.58 -25.33
N THR A 42 -14.47 25.23 -25.32
CA THR A 42 -15.41 25.73 -24.31
C THR A 42 -15.76 24.64 -23.30
N VAL A 43 -15.70 24.98 -22.01
CA VAL A 43 -15.89 24.05 -20.89
C VAL A 43 -16.91 24.63 -19.92
N PRO A 44 -18.07 23.96 -19.71
CA PRO A 44 -19.04 24.38 -18.72
C PRO A 44 -18.56 24.02 -17.30
N VAL A 45 -18.49 25.01 -16.41
CA VAL A 45 -17.98 24.87 -15.04
C VAL A 45 -18.83 25.62 -14.01
N LEU A 46 -18.80 25.16 -12.77
CA LEU A 46 -19.25 25.90 -11.59
C LEU A 46 -18.07 26.63 -10.94
N THR A 47 -18.09 27.96 -11.01
CA THR A 47 -17.03 28.81 -10.47
C THR A 47 -17.53 30.25 -10.27
N GLY A 48 -16.90 31.00 -9.36
CA GLY A 48 -17.25 32.40 -9.08
C GLY A 48 -18.73 32.63 -8.71
N GLY A 49 -19.36 31.70 -8.00
CA GLY A 49 -20.74 31.76 -7.53
C GLY A 49 -21.80 31.50 -8.60
N ARG A 50 -21.43 31.07 -9.81
CA ARG A 50 -22.37 30.85 -10.92
C ARG A 50 -21.92 29.73 -11.86
N ARG A 51 -22.82 29.34 -12.78
CA ARG A 51 -22.47 28.54 -13.95
C ARG A 51 -21.75 29.43 -14.96
N ARG A 52 -20.62 28.97 -15.50
CA ARG A 52 -19.86 29.68 -16.54
C ARG A 52 -19.50 28.72 -17.66
N LEU A 53 -19.52 29.23 -18.88
CA LEU A 53 -18.87 28.59 -20.01
C LEU A 53 -17.49 29.24 -20.16
N MET A 54 -16.45 28.55 -19.70
CA MET A 54 -15.08 29.04 -19.86
C MET A 54 -14.62 28.74 -21.28
N SER A 55 -13.91 29.67 -21.90
CA SER A 55 -13.38 29.50 -23.25
C SER A 55 -11.87 29.65 -23.21
N THR A 56 -11.14 28.80 -23.91
CA THR A 56 -9.71 28.99 -24.10
C THR A 56 -9.43 30.16 -25.05
N GLU A 57 -8.19 30.61 -25.07
CA GLU A 57 -7.67 31.30 -26.25
C GLU A 57 -7.77 30.41 -27.50
N ALA A 58 -7.74 31.02 -28.69
CA ALA A 58 -7.78 30.27 -29.94
C ALA A 58 -6.43 29.59 -30.17
N VAL A 59 -6.45 28.26 -30.35
CA VAL A 59 -5.24 27.44 -30.53
C VAL A 59 -5.37 26.56 -31.78
N PRO A 60 -4.26 25.99 -32.28
CA PRO A 60 -4.32 24.97 -33.34
C PRO A 60 -5.28 23.81 -33.01
N ALA A 61 -5.88 23.21 -34.02
CA ALA A 61 -6.96 22.24 -33.85
C ALA A 61 -6.52 20.97 -33.08
N ASP A 62 -5.28 20.54 -33.25
CA ASP A 62 -4.66 19.43 -32.52
C ASP A 62 -4.44 19.76 -31.04
N ALA A 63 -3.98 20.97 -30.73
CA ALA A 63 -3.89 21.46 -29.36
C ALA A 63 -5.27 21.53 -28.70
N ALA A 64 -6.27 22.08 -29.40
CA ALA A 64 -7.65 22.13 -28.93
C ALA A 64 -8.22 20.73 -28.65
N ALA A 65 -7.97 19.76 -29.53
CA ALA A 65 -8.35 18.36 -29.33
C ALA A 65 -7.62 17.70 -28.14
N SER A 66 -6.38 18.10 -27.86
CA SER A 66 -5.63 17.66 -26.68
C SER A 66 -6.26 18.21 -25.39
N VAL A 67 -6.57 19.51 -25.33
CA VAL A 67 -7.31 20.12 -24.20
C VAL A 67 -8.66 19.43 -24.01
N GLN A 68 -9.43 19.25 -25.08
CA GLN A 68 -10.76 18.63 -25.00
C GLN A 68 -10.70 17.23 -24.37
N ARG A 69 -9.70 16.42 -24.74
CA ARG A 69 -9.51 15.07 -24.20
C ARG A 69 -9.06 15.05 -22.74
N SER A 70 -8.43 16.10 -22.24
CA SER A 70 -7.98 16.15 -20.83
C SER A 70 -9.08 16.61 -19.86
N VAL A 71 -10.14 17.26 -20.37
CA VAL A 71 -11.28 17.71 -19.57
C VAL A 71 -12.27 16.56 -19.34
N ILE A 72 -12.46 16.19 -18.07
CA ILE A 72 -13.37 15.13 -17.66
C ILE A 72 -14.53 15.73 -16.85
N PRO A 73 -15.79 15.62 -17.31
CA PRO A 73 -16.96 16.00 -16.52
C PRO A 73 -16.98 15.32 -15.15
N GLY A 74 -17.46 16.01 -14.12
CA GLY A 74 -17.44 15.50 -12.75
C GLY A 74 -16.12 15.73 -12.02
N SER A 75 -15.22 16.55 -12.58
CA SER A 75 -13.91 16.83 -11.99
C SER A 75 -13.81 18.23 -11.42
N LEU A 76 -13.19 18.35 -10.24
CA LEU A 76 -12.66 19.59 -9.72
C LEU A 76 -11.34 19.89 -10.42
N VAL A 77 -11.29 21.00 -11.13
CA VAL A 77 -10.13 21.43 -11.91
C VAL A 77 -9.70 22.85 -11.55
N ASP A 78 -8.45 23.16 -11.83
CA ASP A 78 -7.91 24.51 -11.80
C ASP A 78 -7.18 24.85 -13.11
N TYR A 79 -7.22 26.13 -13.46
CA TYR A 79 -6.77 26.65 -14.75
C TYR A 79 -6.38 28.13 -14.62
N ARG A 80 -5.61 28.63 -15.60
CA ARG A 80 -5.19 30.04 -15.65
C ARG A 80 -6.11 30.84 -16.55
N VAL A 81 -6.45 32.07 -16.15
CA VAL A 81 -7.27 33.00 -16.92
C VAL A 81 -6.47 34.27 -17.20
N SER A 82 -6.47 34.73 -18.45
CA SER A 82 -5.87 35.99 -18.88
C SER A 82 -6.86 36.71 -19.79
N HIS A 83 -7.17 37.97 -19.49
CA HIS A 83 -8.14 38.77 -20.25
C HIS A 83 -9.51 38.09 -20.46
N GLY A 84 -9.91 37.21 -19.52
CA GLY A 84 -11.17 36.46 -19.57
C GLY A 84 -11.12 35.11 -20.29
N ASP A 85 -10.05 34.83 -21.04
CA ASP A 85 -9.83 33.55 -21.72
C ASP A 85 -8.96 32.61 -20.87
N VAL A 86 -9.20 31.30 -20.97
CA VAL A 86 -8.36 30.26 -20.36
C VAL A 86 -7.06 30.13 -21.16
N VAL A 87 -5.94 30.23 -20.46
CA VAL A 87 -4.60 30.14 -21.05
C VAL A 87 -4.27 28.67 -21.33
N VAL A 88 -3.81 28.38 -22.54
CA VAL A 88 -3.36 27.04 -22.96
C VAL A 88 -1.83 27.00 -22.87
N PRO A 89 -1.24 26.21 -21.97
CA PRO A 89 0.20 26.11 -21.85
C PRO A 89 0.82 25.32 -23.02
N ALA A 90 2.16 25.29 -23.07
CA ALA A 90 2.91 24.59 -24.12
C ALA A 90 2.52 23.11 -24.26
N ASP A 91 2.20 22.45 -23.14
CA ASP A 91 1.48 21.17 -23.15
C ASP A 91 -0.02 21.44 -22.98
N PRO A 92 -0.83 21.33 -24.04
CA PRO A 92 -2.25 21.66 -23.96
C PRO A 92 -3.03 20.73 -23.02
N SER A 93 -2.55 19.52 -22.74
CA SER A 93 -3.26 18.60 -21.84
C SER A 93 -3.25 19.08 -20.38
N ALA A 94 -2.27 19.91 -20.00
CA ALA A 94 -2.15 20.55 -18.69
C ALA A 94 -3.00 21.82 -18.53
N THR A 95 -3.82 22.20 -19.52
CA THR A 95 -4.68 23.40 -19.46
C THR A 95 -5.63 23.39 -18.25
N PHE A 96 -6.25 22.24 -18.01
CA PHE A 96 -7.10 22.00 -16.84
C PHE A 96 -6.43 20.96 -15.96
N HIS A 97 -5.77 21.42 -14.91
CA HIS A 97 -5.25 20.52 -13.90
C HIS A 97 -6.42 19.98 -13.08
N LYS A 98 -6.54 18.66 -12.98
CA LYS A 98 -7.59 17.97 -12.24
C LYS A 98 -7.09 17.60 -10.87
N ALA A 99 -7.71 18.12 -9.82
CA ALA A 99 -7.36 17.79 -8.44
C ALA A 99 -8.12 16.54 -7.97
N LEU A 100 -9.45 16.54 -8.14
CA LEU A 100 -10.33 15.45 -7.71
C LEU A 100 -11.38 15.15 -8.78
N THR A 101 -11.91 13.91 -8.79
CA THR A 101 -13.02 13.51 -9.65
C THR A 101 -14.09 12.84 -8.82
N LYS A 102 -15.32 13.33 -8.89
CA LYS A 102 -16.48 12.66 -8.31
C LYS A 102 -16.99 11.61 -9.29
N GLY A 103 -16.67 10.35 -9.02
CA GLY A 103 -17.25 9.19 -9.70
C GLY A 103 -18.43 8.59 -8.92
N THR A 104 -18.66 7.28 -9.13
CA THR A 104 -19.63 6.48 -8.37
C THR A 104 -19.19 6.23 -6.94
N ASN A 105 -17.88 6.19 -6.71
CA ASN A 105 -17.32 5.82 -5.41
C ASN A 105 -17.13 7.06 -4.53
N PRO A 106 -17.15 6.90 -3.20
CA PRO A 106 -16.76 7.95 -2.27
C PRO A 106 -15.30 8.35 -2.46
N VAL A 107 -15.02 9.65 -2.31
CA VAL A 107 -13.68 10.24 -2.45
C VAL A 107 -13.32 10.97 -1.17
N PHE A 108 -12.11 10.74 -0.68
CA PHE A 108 -11.61 11.32 0.57
C PHE A 108 -10.27 11.98 0.34
N ASP A 109 -10.07 13.09 1.03
CA ASP A 109 -8.85 13.86 1.03
C ASP A 109 -8.78 14.76 2.26
N THR A 110 -7.58 14.97 2.81
CA THR A 110 -7.38 15.82 3.99
C THR A 110 -6.84 17.18 3.60
N LYS A 111 -7.15 18.23 4.37
CA LYS A 111 -6.75 19.60 4.03
C LYS A 111 -5.25 19.74 3.82
N LYS A 112 -4.44 19.11 4.68
CA LYS A 112 -2.99 19.33 4.70
C LYS A 112 -2.24 18.41 3.75
N TYR A 113 -2.78 17.23 3.43
CA TYR A 113 -2.06 16.18 2.72
C TYR A 113 -2.95 15.46 1.71
N GLY A 114 -2.40 15.19 0.53
CA GLY A 114 -3.10 14.58 -0.59
C GLY A 114 -3.14 15.50 -1.81
N PRO A 115 -4.08 15.28 -2.74
CA PRO A 115 -4.27 16.14 -3.91
C PRO A 115 -4.45 17.63 -3.56
N GLU A 116 -3.80 18.48 -4.34
CA GLU A 116 -3.90 19.94 -4.24
C GLU A 116 -4.13 20.54 -5.64
N LEU A 117 -4.44 21.83 -5.75
CA LEU A 117 -4.44 22.50 -7.04
C LEU A 117 -3.02 22.53 -7.64
N ALA A 118 -2.87 22.77 -8.95
CA ALA A 118 -1.55 22.77 -9.57
C ALA A 118 -0.61 23.81 -8.96
N ALA A 119 0.61 23.37 -8.65
CA ALA A 119 1.73 24.26 -8.38
C ALA A 119 2.03 25.13 -9.63
N ARG A 120 2.22 26.44 -9.44
CA ARG A 120 2.48 27.40 -10.52
C ARG A 120 3.47 28.46 -10.10
N ASP A 121 4.34 28.87 -11.03
CA ASP A 121 5.31 29.94 -10.83
C ASP A 121 6.16 29.75 -9.54
N GLY A 122 6.54 28.49 -9.24
CA GLY A 122 7.30 28.11 -8.05
C GLY A 122 6.53 28.18 -6.73
N ARG A 123 5.21 28.29 -6.77
CA ARG A 123 4.32 28.27 -5.60
C ARG A 123 3.47 26.99 -5.60
N PRO A 124 3.32 26.32 -4.44
CA PRO A 124 2.34 25.25 -4.27
C PRO A 124 0.92 25.75 -4.59
N GLY A 125 0.05 24.84 -5.02
CA GLY A 125 -1.35 25.16 -5.24
C GLY A 125 -2.14 25.27 -3.94
N ASP A 126 -3.35 25.83 -4.04
CA ASP A 126 -4.26 25.90 -2.91
C ASP A 126 -4.72 24.49 -2.48
N LEU A 127 -4.99 24.36 -1.19
CA LEU A 127 -5.42 23.09 -0.59
C LEU A 127 -6.82 22.68 -1.07
N VAL A 128 -7.06 21.38 -1.02
CA VAL A 128 -8.37 20.76 -1.26
C VAL A 128 -8.65 19.80 -0.09
N ALA A 129 -9.93 19.51 0.17
CA ALA A 129 -10.31 18.37 1.00
C ALA A 129 -11.61 17.75 0.49
N ALA A 130 -11.83 16.48 0.82
CA ALA A 130 -12.98 15.72 0.38
C ALA A 130 -13.42 14.69 1.40
N GLY A 131 -14.72 14.42 1.44
CA GLY A 131 -15.29 13.36 2.27
C GLY A 131 -16.75 13.60 2.58
N TRP A 132 -17.25 12.89 3.59
CA TRP A 132 -18.61 13.07 4.08
C TRP A 132 -18.71 14.24 5.04
N VAL A 133 -19.81 14.98 4.94
CA VAL A 133 -20.12 16.13 5.80
C VAL A 133 -20.77 15.62 7.08
N PHE A 134 -20.08 15.76 8.22
CA PHE A 134 -20.58 15.31 9.54
C PHE A 134 -21.06 16.46 10.44
N GLY A 135 -20.79 17.70 10.07
CA GLY A 135 -21.20 18.85 10.88
C GLY A 135 -21.08 20.17 10.12
N LYS A 136 -21.89 21.14 10.56
CA LYS A 136 -21.82 22.54 10.14
C LYS A 136 -22.08 23.45 11.35
N GLY A 137 -21.25 24.47 11.49
CA GLY A 137 -21.45 25.61 12.40
C GLY A 137 -21.92 26.84 11.64
N ARG A 138 -21.72 28.03 12.23
CA ARG A 138 -22.02 29.31 11.58
C ARG A 138 -21.06 29.62 10.43
N ASP A 139 -19.79 29.31 10.62
CA ASP A 139 -18.67 29.57 9.72
C ASP A 139 -17.67 28.40 9.72
N GLU A 140 -18.16 27.19 10.00
CA GLU A 140 -17.36 25.97 10.06
C GLU A 140 -18.07 24.80 9.38
N ILE A 141 -17.32 23.92 8.73
CA ILE A 141 -17.80 22.67 8.15
C ILE A 141 -16.87 21.51 8.55
N THR A 142 -17.45 20.38 8.93
CA THR A 142 -16.73 19.18 9.34
C THR A 142 -16.83 18.11 8.26
N ILE A 143 -15.69 17.66 7.72
CA ILE A 143 -15.60 16.72 6.60
C ILE A 143 -14.61 15.60 6.92
N GLY A 144 -14.90 14.37 6.49
CA GLY A 144 -13.99 13.25 6.62
C GLY A 144 -14.57 11.89 6.22
N ASP A 145 -13.83 10.81 6.46
CA ASP A 145 -14.40 9.44 6.46
C ASP A 145 -15.20 9.16 7.74
N GLY A 146 -14.89 9.90 8.81
CA GLY A 146 -15.61 10.01 10.07
C GLY A 146 -16.01 8.67 10.66
N ARG A 147 -15.03 7.91 11.15
CA ARG A 147 -15.31 6.80 12.08
C ARG A 147 -15.16 7.25 13.52
N LEU A 148 -16.19 6.99 14.34
CA LEU A 148 -16.18 7.27 15.78
C LEU A 148 -15.93 5.97 16.56
N VAL A 149 -14.78 5.86 17.20
CA VAL A 149 -14.43 4.72 18.06
C VAL A 149 -14.60 5.14 19.53
N THR A 150 -15.51 4.48 20.24
CA THR A 150 -15.86 4.81 21.64
C THR A 150 -15.39 3.77 22.65
N GLN A 151 -15.00 2.58 22.19
CA GLN A 151 -14.59 1.45 23.00
C GLN A 151 -13.35 0.78 22.41
N ASP A 152 -12.55 0.13 23.26
CA ASP A 152 -11.46 -0.75 22.84
C ASP A 152 -11.99 -2.10 22.30
N ILE A 153 -11.10 -2.94 21.79
CA ILE A 153 -11.48 -4.24 21.22
C ILE A 153 -12.07 -5.21 22.27
N ALA A 154 -11.91 -4.95 23.57
CA ALA A 154 -12.56 -5.71 24.65
C ALA A 154 -13.95 -5.16 25.02
N GLY A 155 -14.40 -4.07 24.39
CA GLY A 155 -15.68 -3.41 24.68
C GLY A 155 -15.65 -2.42 25.84
N ARG A 156 -14.46 -2.11 26.40
CA ARG A 156 -14.34 -1.09 27.45
C ARG A 156 -14.31 0.29 26.83
N ARG A 157 -14.98 1.25 27.47
CA ARG A 157 -15.01 2.65 27.04
C ARG A 157 -13.60 3.24 26.97
N LEU A 158 -13.30 3.94 25.87
CA LEU A 158 -12.08 4.72 25.73
C LEU A 158 -12.19 6.02 26.55
N PRO A 159 -11.09 6.56 27.10
CA PRO A 159 -11.10 7.80 27.88
C PRO A 159 -11.72 8.98 27.13
N ARG A 160 -11.50 9.03 25.81
CA ARG A 160 -12.13 9.98 24.88
C ARG A 160 -12.53 9.24 23.60
N PRO A 161 -13.71 9.53 23.02
CA PRO A 161 -14.04 9.04 21.69
C PRO A 161 -12.99 9.48 20.67
N VAL A 162 -12.56 8.56 19.83
CA VAL A 162 -11.58 8.83 18.76
C VAL A 162 -12.35 9.02 17.46
N LYS A 163 -12.27 10.24 16.92
CA LYS A 163 -12.72 10.53 15.56
C LYS A 163 -11.58 10.31 14.59
N ARG A 164 -11.82 9.51 13.56
CA ARG A 164 -10.83 9.20 12.53
C ARG A 164 -11.08 10.00 11.26
N TYR A 165 -9.96 10.45 10.68
CA TYR A 165 -9.86 11.17 9.41
C TYR A 165 -11.00 12.18 9.19
N GLU A 166 -11.31 12.94 10.24
CA GLU A 166 -12.33 13.98 10.27
C GLU A 166 -11.67 15.29 10.70
N GLU A 167 -11.85 16.34 9.91
CA GLU A 167 -11.34 17.67 10.18
C GLU A 167 -12.48 18.70 10.15
N THR A 168 -12.34 19.76 10.93
CA THR A 168 -13.26 20.91 10.90
C THR A 168 -12.56 22.12 10.32
N TYR A 169 -13.17 22.72 9.30
CA TYR A 169 -12.60 23.80 8.52
C TYR A 169 -13.39 25.08 8.71
N ARG A 170 -12.67 26.21 8.81
CA ARG A 170 -13.27 27.54 8.78
C ARG A 170 -13.71 27.88 7.36
N VAL A 171 -14.88 28.45 7.22
CA VAL A 171 -15.50 28.84 5.94
C VAL A 171 -15.41 30.36 5.80
N ALA A 172 -14.91 30.83 4.65
CA ALA A 172 -14.88 32.25 4.35
C ALA A 172 -16.30 32.82 4.23
N ARG A 173 -16.51 34.09 4.61
CA ARG A 173 -17.85 34.71 4.60
C ARG A 173 -18.43 34.84 3.19
N ASP A 174 -17.56 34.93 2.21
CA ASP A 174 -17.84 35.04 0.78
C ASP A 174 -17.64 33.71 0.03
N ALA A 175 -17.54 32.59 0.76
CA ALA A 175 -17.37 31.28 0.15
C ALA A 175 -18.52 30.95 -0.81
N HIS A 176 -18.17 30.48 -2.00
CA HIS A 176 -19.15 30.04 -2.99
C HIS A 176 -19.59 28.61 -2.72
N VAL A 177 -20.90 28.36 -2.72
CA VAL A 177 -21.46 27.03 -2.49
C VAL A 177 -22.20 26.57 -3.74
N TYR A 178 -22.03 25.30 -4.09
CA TYR A 178 -22.62 24.69 -5.28
C TYR A 178 -23.23 23.34 -4.95
N GLU A 179 -24.41 23.10 -5.54
CA GLU A 179 -24.99 21.78 -5.65
C GLU A 179 -24.54 21.16 -6.97
N VAL A 180 -23.89 20.00 -6.88
CA VAL A 180 -23.48 19.21 -8.05
C VAL A 180 -24.40 18.00 -8.16
N ASN A 181 -25.24 18.00 -9.19
CA ASN A 181 -26.08 16.84 -9.49
C ASN A 181 -25.25 15.81 -10.26
N THR A 182 -24.84 14.72 -9.60
CA THR A 182 -23.99 13.68 -10.20
C THR A 182 -24.76 12.74 -11.13
N ALA A 183 -26.10 12.73 -11.07
CA ALA A 183 -26.94 11.98 -12.01
C ALA A 183 -27.15 12.75 -13.33
N ASP A 184 -27.19 14.09 -13.25
CA ASP A 184 -27.20 14.99 -14.40
C ASP A 184 -26.35 16.22 -14.10
N LEU A 185 -25.08 16.16 -14.50
CA LEU A 185 -24.13 17.26 -14.27
C LEU A 185 -24.63 18.59 -14.85
N SER A 186 -25.41 18.54 -15.93
CA SER A 186 -25.96 19.73 -16.57
C SER A 186 -27.06 20.40 -15.75
N ALA A 187 -27.60 19.74 -14.73
CA ALA A 187 -28.56 20.33 -13.77
C ALA A 187 -27.87 21.00 -12.56
N SER A 188 -26.54 20.90 -12.45
CA SER A 188 -25.79 21.47 -11.31
C SER A 188 -25.85 23.00 -11.24
N GLN A 189 -25.84 23.58 -10.05
CA GLN A 189 -26.20 24.99 -9.83
C GLN A 189 -25.54 25.63 -8.59
N PRO A 190 -25.47 26.97 -8.52
CA PRO A 190 -25.14 27.68 -7.28
C PRO A 190 -26.14 27.36 -6.17
N SER A 191 -25.66 27.33 -4.94
CA SER A 191 -26.45 27.04 -3.74
C SER A 191 -26.00 27.93 -2.58
N SER A 192 -26.43 27.61 -1.35
CA SER A 192 -26.07 28.33 -0.13
C SER A 192 -25.59 27.36 0.95
N PHE A 193 -24.77 27.87 1.87
CA PHE A 193 -24.18 27.08 2.94
C PHE A 193 -25.22 26.37 3.83
N ASP A 194 -26.35 27.04 4.08
CA ASP A 194 -27.44 26.48 4.88
C ASP A 194 -28.10 25.26 4.22
N ARG A 195 -28.09 25.18 2.88
CA ARG A 195 -28.70 24.08 2.12
C ARG A 195 -27.88 22.80 2.10
N ILE A 196 -26.61 22.85 2.48
CA ILE A 196 -25.74 21.66 2.50
C ILE A 196 -26.32 20.66 3.52
N PRO A 197 -26.69 19.43 3.12
CA PRO A 197 -27.10 18.41 4.07
C PRO A 197 -25.96 17.96 4.98
N VAL A 198 -26.28 17.30 6.08
CA VAL A 198 -25.28 16.69 6.98
C VAL A 198 -25.59 15.21 7.11
N THR A 199 -24.56 14.37 7.02
CA THR A 199 -24.64 12.94 7.27
C THR A 199 -25.19 12.70 8.67
N ARG A 200 -26.24 11.88 8.76
CA ARG A 200 -27.05 11.73 9.99
C ARG A 200 -26.22 11.43 11.24
N ASN A 201 -25.26 10.52 11.13
CA ASN A 201 -24.35 10.11 12.19
C ASN A 201 -23.20 9.27 11.62
N HIS A 202 -22.23 8.91 12.47
CA HIS A 202 -21.08 8.08 12.12
C HIS A 202 -21.37 6.57 12.04
N SER A 203 -22.61 6.13 12.31
CA SER A 203 -22.98 4.70 12.26
C SER A 203 -22.79 4.16 10.85
N TYR A 204 -22.17 2.99 10.71
CA TYR A 204 -22.05 2.30 9.42
C TYR A 204 -23.42 2.00 8.79
N THR A 205 -24.48 1.92 9.61
CA THR A 205 -25.87 1.72 9.16
C THR A 205 -26.46 2.95 8.44
N THR A 206 -25.80 4.11 8.49
CA THR A 206 -26.18 5.29 7.71
C THR A 206 -25.67 5.11 6.28
N LEU A 207 -26.56 4.66 5.40
CA LEU A 207 -26.24 4.33 4.00
C LEU A 207 -26.08 5.57 3.13
N GLU A 208 -27.00 6.54 3.26
CA GLU A 208 -26.94 7.80 2.52
C GLU A 208 -26.04 8.79 3.26
N ARG A 209 -24.94 9.18 2.63
CA ARG A 209 -23.93 10.07 3.22
C ARG A 209 -23.70 11.28 2.32
N GLN A 210 -23.86 12.46 2.88
CA GLN A 210 -23.64 13.69 2.13
C GLN A 210 -22.14 13.87 1.91
N ALA A 211 -21.68 13.84 0.65
CA ALA A 211 -20.30 14.10 0.29
C ALA A 211 -20.09 15.55 -0.18
N ALA A 212 -18.89 16.09 0.02
CA ALA A 212 -18.50 17.38 -0.52
C ALA A 212 -17.01 17.44 -0.85
N PHE A 213 -16.66 18.26 -1.84
CA PHE A 213 -15.30 18.75 -2.07
C PHE A 213 -15.22 20.21 -1.63
N VAL A 214 -14.10 20.58 -1.01
CA VAL A 214 -13.85 21.96 -0.59
C VAL A 214 -12.50 22.45 -1.12
N VAL A 215 -12.45 23.72 -1.49
CA VAL A 215 -11.23 24.40 -1.95
C VAL A 215 -10.91 25.52 -0.98
N PHE A 216 -9.64 25.61 -0.59
CA PHE A 216 -9.15 26.63 0.32
C PHE A 216 -8.61 27.86 -0.42
N ASP A 217 -8.39 28.94 0.33
CA ASP A 217 -7.82 30.20 -0.15
C ASP A 217 -6.29 30.30 0.00
N ARG A 218 -5.65 29.22 0.47
CA ARG A 218 -4.22 29.14 0.77
C ARG A 218 -3.68 27.75 0.46
N ASP A 219 -2.37 27.69 0.27
CA ASP A 219 -1.58 26.47 0.18
C ASP A 219 -1.18 25.89 1.56
N TYR A 220 -0.55 24.71 1.55
CA TYR A 220 -0.19 23.94 2.74
C TYR A 220 0.73 24.68 3.73
N ARG A 221 1.50 25.68 3.29
CA ARG A 221 2.42 26.44 4.16
C ARG A 221 1.67 27.36 5.12
N HIS A 222 0.40 27.62 4.83
CA HIS A 222 -0.50 28.44 5.65
C HIS A 222 -1.78 27.67 6.03
N ALA A 223 -1.72 26.33 6.11
CA ALA A 223 -2.89 25.47 6.33
C ALA A 223 -3.71 25.83 7.59
N ASP A 224 -3.07 26.32 8.66
CA ASP A 224 -3.77 26.71 9.90
C ASP A 224 -4.61 27.98 9.76
N ALA A 225 -4.24 28.86 8.84
CA ALA A 225 -4.95 30.10 8.54
C ALA A 225 -5.90 29.97 7.34
N ALA A 226 -5.80 28.88 6.58
CA ALA A 226 -6.57 28.62 5.39
C ALA A 226 -8.08 28.53 5.71
N LYS A 227 -8.89 29.12 4.84
CA LYS A 227 -10.35 29.10 4.88
C LYS A 227 -10.90 28.50 3.61
N VAL A 228 -12.01 27.78 3.75
CA VAL A 228 -12.77 27.26 2.61
C VAL A 228 -13.38 28.43 1.85
N ARG A 229 -13.03 28.57 0.55
CA ARG A 229 -13.57 29.58 -0.35
C ARG A 229 -14.60 29.03 -1.34
N ALA A 230 -14.62 27.72 -1.55
CA ALA A 230 -15.61 27.06 -2.40
C ALA A 230 -16.00 25.69 -1.84
N ILE A 231 -17.28 25.35 -1.93
CA ILE A 231 -17.85 24.08 -1.50
C ILE A 231 -18.71 23.51 -2.62
N TYR A 232 -18.44 22.26 -3.00
CA TYR A 232 -19.19 21.49 -3.98
C TYR A 232 -19.79 20.29 -3.26
N TYR A 233 -21.09 20.31 -2.95
CA TYR A 233 -21.77 19.16 -2.34
C TYR A 233 -22.56 18.39 -3.41
N PHE A 234 -22.63 17.07 -3.26
CA PHE A 234 -23.12 16.17 -4.31
C PHE A 234 -24.54 15.68 -4.04
N THR A 235 -25.37 15.67 -5.08
CA THR A 235 -26.71 15.08 -5.09
C THR A 235 -26.86 14.11 -6.27
N PRO A 236 -27.44 12.90 -6.11
CA PRO A 236 -27.83 12.30 -4.84
C PRO A 236 -26.65 12.06 -3.90
N HIS A 237 -26.94 11.74 -2.64
CA HIS A 237 -25.93 11.39 -1.65
C HIS A 237 -25.12 10.17 -2.08
N ASP A 238 -23.88 10.06 -1.58
CA ASP A 238 -23.13 8.82 -1.72
C ASP A 238 -23.81 7.69 -0.94
N THR A 239 -23.69 6.47 -1.46
CA THR A 239 -24.15 5.26 -0.77
C THR A 239 -22.96 4.49 -0.20
N SER A 240 -22.99 4.22 1.11
CA SER A 240 -22.10 3.24 1.74
C SER A 240 -22.72 1.84 1.72
N ASP A 241 -21.89 0.81 1.88
CA ASP A 241 -22.31 -0.60 1.86
C ASP A 241 -23.12 -1.05 3.08
N GLY A 242 -23.14 -0.25 4.14
CA GLY A 242 -23.86 -0.59 5.37
C GLY A 242 -23.17 -1.66 6.20
N LEU A 243 -21.88 -1.93 5.96
CA LEU A 243 -21.15 -2.97 6.66
C LEU A 243 -20.31 -2.40 7.81
N PRO A 244 -20.24 -3.10 8.95
CA PRO A 244 -19.41 -2.68 10.07
C PRO A 244 -17.93 -2.68 9.67
N VAL A 245 -17.25 -1.59 10.03
CA VAL A 245 -15.81 -1.41 9.86
C VAL A 245 -15.14 -1.51 11.23
N TRP A 246 -14.05 -2.26 11.32
CA TRP A 246 -13.32 -2.55 12.56
C TRP A 246 -11.87 -2.05 12.50
N ASP A 247 -11.24 -1.89 13.67
CA ASP A 247 -9.82 -1.52 13.72
C ASP A 247 -8.92 -2.70 13.38
N VAL A 248 -9.45 -3.90 13.60
CA VAL A 248 -8.86 -5.17 13.17
C VAL A 248 -9.33 -5.50 11.75
N PRO A 249 -8.59 -6.37 11.05
CA PRO A 249 -9.02 -6.91 9.76
C PRO A 249 -10.43 -7.52 9.83
N THR A 250 -11.14 -7.51 8.71
CA THR A 250 -12.40 -8.26 8.57
C THR A 250 -12.16 -9.74 8.89
N GLN A 251 -13.15 -10.39 9.52
CA GLN A 251 -13.07 -11.78 9.99
C GLN A 251 -11.96 -12.06 11.03
N SER A 252 -11.43 -11.03 11.68
CA SER A 252 -10.49 -11.22 12.77
C SER A 252 -11.09 -12.04 13.91
N ALA A 253 -10.30 -12.95 14.50
CA ALA A 253 -10.71 -13.77 15.63
C ALA A 253 -11.14 -12.94 16.86
N LEU A 254 -10.63 -11.71 16.99
CA LEU A 254 -11.01 -10.77 18.06
C LEU A 254 -12.47 -10.27 17.96
N LEU A 255 -13.15 -10.54 16.84
CA LEU A 255 -14.56 -10.19 16.65
C LEU A 255 -15.52 -11.31 17.10
N LYS A 256 -15.02 -12.49 17.46
CA LYS A 256 -15.84 -13.66 17.80
C LYS A 256 -16.81 -13.38 18.95
N ASP A 257 -16.34 -12.69 19.99
CA ASP A 257 -17.14 -12.40 21.19
C ASP A 257 -18.01 -11.14 21.02
N LYS A 258 -18.01 -10.51 19.84
CA LYS A 258 -18.87 -9.35 19.55
C LYS A 258 -20.31 -9.73 19.21
N GLY A 259 -20.59 -11.02 19.06
CA GLY A 259 -21.92 -11.54 18.77
C GLY A 259 -22.36 -11.25 17.33
N THR A 260 -23.64 -10.92 17.18
CA THR A 260 -24.32 -10.80 15.88
C THR A 260 -24.56 -9.35 15.54
N ASP A 261 -24.25 -8.96 14.30
CA ASP A 261 -24.59 -7.66 13.76
C ASP A 261 -26.12 -7.51 13.65
N PRO A 262 -26.72 -6.49 14.30
CA PRO A 262 -28.17 -6.33 14.34
C PRO A 262 -28.78 -5.95 12.98
N VAL A 263 -27.98 -5.53 12.00
CA VAL A 263 -28.46 -5.15 10.66
C VAL A 263 -28.51 -6.35 9.72
N SER A 264 -27.39 -7.08 9.57
CA SER A 264 -27.31 -8.23 8.69
C SER A 264 -27.78 -9.54 9.31
N GLY A 265 -27.89 -9.61 10.65
CA GLY A 265 -28.19 -10.84 11.38
C GLY A 265 -27.03 -11.85 11.39
N ARG A 266 -25.84 -11.46 10.93
CA ARG A 266 -24.66 -12.34 10.82
C ARG A 266 -23.69 -12.12 11.99
N PRO A 267 -22.97 -13.16 12.46
CA PRO A 267 -21.88 -12.97 13.40
C PRO A 267 -20.85 -11.97 12.87
N TYR A 268 -20.36 -11.05 13.71
CA TYR A 268 -19.40 -10.02 13.27
C TYR A 268 -18.13 -10.61 12.65
N VAL A 269 -17.67 -11.74 13.20
CA VAL A 269 -16.50 -12.49 12.70
C VAL A 269 -16.70 -13.08 11.30
N GLU A 270 -17.93 -13.11 10.77
CA GLU A 270 -18.22 -13.62 9.42
C GLU A 270 -18.44 -12.52 8.38
N ILE A 271 -18.51 -11.26 8.81
CA ILE A 271 -18.83 -10.13 7.93
C ILE A 271 -17.58 -9.68 7.18
N LEU A 272 -17.63 -9.77 5.85
CA LEU A 272 -16.65 -9.26 4.90
C LEU A 272 -16.99 -7.84 4.49
N ALA A 273 -16.18 -6.85 4.89
CA ALA A 273 -16.40 -5.47 4.45
C ALA A 273 -16.02 -5.28 2.98
N THR A 274 -16.66 -4.32 2.30
CA THR A 274 -16.41 -4.01 0.88
C THR A 274 -14.93 -3.69 0.62
N GLY A 275 -14.44 -4.14 -0.54
CA GLY A 275 -13.04 -3.94 -0.93
C GLY A 275 -12.65 -2.46 -1.10
N VAL A 276 -11.38 -2.17 -0.81
CA VAL A 276 -10.82 -0.80 -0.72
C VAL A 276 -11.03 0.01 -2.00
N THR A 277 -10.94 -0.63 -3.17
CA THR A 277 -11.16 0.03 -4.47
C THR A 277 -12.54 0.69 -4.61
N GLN A 278 -13.56 0.15 -3.95
CA GLN A 278 -14.92 0.69 -3.98
C GLN A 278 -15.23 1.55 -2.74
N ALA A 279 -14.62 1.22 -1.61
CA ALA A 279 -14.90 1.84 -0.33
C ALA A 279 -13.61 2.00 0.48
N PRO A 280 -12.75 3.00 0.18
CA PRO A 280 -11.41 3.10 0.77
C PRO A 280 -11.40 3.25 2.31
N TYR A 281 -12.49 3.77 2.88
CA TYR A 281 -12.68 3.91 4.34
C TYR A 281 -12.85 2.57 5.09
N THR A 282 -13.13 1.45 4.41
CA THR A 282 -13.47 0.17 5.06
C THR A 282 -12.27 -0.55 5.69
N ARG A 283 -11.06 -0.06 5.42
CA ARG A 283 -9.82 -0.60 6.00
C ARG A 283 -9.15 0.31 7.01
N SER A 284 -9.78 1.43 7.35
CA SER A 284 -9.10 2.44 8.17
C SER A 284 -8.76 1.94 9.57
N THR A 285 -7.47 2.08 9.93
CA THR A 285 -6.94 1.70 11.25
C THR A 285 -6.02 2.76 11.83
N GLU A 286 -5.94 2.82 13.15
CA GLU A 286 -5.04 3.78 13.78
C GLU A 286 -3.58 3.35 13.62
N PRO A 287 -2.65 4.30 13.43
CA PRO A 287 -1.23 4.01 13.43
C PRO A 287 -0.74 3.73 14.85
N PHE A 288 0.42 3.09 14.95
CA PHE A 288 1.05 2.81 16.24
C PHE A 288 2.56 2.71 16.16
N GLU A 289 3.20 3.03 17.28
CA GLU A 289 4.64 2.91 17.46
C GLU A 289 5.00 1.45 17.81
N ILE A 290 5.89 0.86 17.02
CA ILE A 290 6.40 -0.51 17.23
C ILE A 290 7.68 -0.46 18.06
N VAL A 291 8.67 0.32 17.61
CA VAL A 291 9.92 0.57 18.34
C VAL A 291 10.01 2.05 18.61
N LYS A 292 10.25 2.39 19.88
CA LYS A 292 10.22 3.75 20.39
C LYS A 292 11.04 4.71 19.52
N ASP A 293 10.39 5.78 19.09
CA ASP A 293 10.94 6.88 18.29
C ASP A 293 11.54 6.49 16.92
N THR A 294 11.40 5.22 16.49
CA THR A 294 12.18 4.64 15.38
C THR A 294 11.35 3.89 14.34
N LEU A 295 10.40 3.03 14.75
CA LEU A 295 9.61 2.19 13.82
C LEU A 295 8.14 2.32 14.12
N TYR A 296 7.34 2.64 13.11
CA TYR A 296 5.91 2.88 13.23
C TYR A 296 5.13 2.12 12.17
N TYR A 297 3.96 1.61 12.55
CA TYR A 297 2.94 1.15 11.63
C TYR A 297 2.08 2.34 11.19
N VAL A 298 2.01 2.60 9.90
CA VAL A 298 1.24 3.71 9.31
C VAL A 298 0.28 3.25 8.20
N GLY A 299 0.13 1.94 8.01
CA GLY A 299 -0.78 1.33 7.05
C GLY A 299 -2.25 1.31 7.48
N ASP A 300 -3.03 0.48 6.81
CA ASP A 300 -4.45 0.25 7.11
C ASP A 300 -4.65 -1.16 7.74
N ASN A 301 -5.87 -1.64 7.93
CA ASN A 301 -6.11 -2.98 8.51
C ASN A 301 -6.07 -4.13 7.47
N GLU A 302 -5.63 -3.90 6.24
CA GLU A 302 -5.43 -4.92 5.20
C GLU A 302 -3.98 -4.94 4.67
N VAL A 303 -3.43 -3.76 4.34
CA VAL A 303 -2.06 -3.56 3.86
C VAL A 303 -1.24 -2.79 4.88
N ALA A 304 -0.06 -3.34 5.19
CA ALA A 304 0.89 -2.75 6.11
C ALA A 304 1.83 -1.77 5.42
N LEU A 305 1.99 -0.59 6.01
CA LEU A 305 3.05 0.36 5.68
C LEU A 305 3.86 0.61 6.95
N TYR A 306 5.18 0.69 6.81
CA TYR A 306 6.09 0.95 7.91
C TYR A 306 6.86 2.24 7.68
N LEU A 307 6.81 3.15 8.65
CA LEU A 307 7.63 4.35 8.67
C LEU A 307 8.82 4.11 9.62
N LEU A 308 10.03 4.30 9.10
CA LEU A 308 11.26 4.22 9.87
C LEU A 308 11.90 5.60 9.98
N HIS A 309 12.19 6.01 11.21
CA HIS A 309 12.83 7.28 11.52
C HIS A 309 14.30 7.05 11.88
N ALA A 310 15.19 7.60 11.07
CA ALA A 310 16.63 7.49 11.23
C ALA A 310 17.29 8.87 11.40
N GLY A 311 16.70 9.71 12.27
CA GLY A 311 17.16 11.08 12.50
C GLY A 311 16.73 12.03 11.39
N ASN A 312 17.64 12.37 10.47
CA ASN A 312 17.32 13.27 9.35
C ASN A 312 16.67 12.58 8.14
N ARG A 313 16.40 11.27 8.25
CA ARG A 313 15.82 10.44 7.19
C ARG A 313 14.52 9.82 7.68
N LEU A 314 13.51 9.83 6.83
CA LEU A 314 12.23 9.15 7.02
C LEU A 314 12.04 8.18 5.86
N ILE A 315 12.03 6.90 6.16
CA ILE A 315 11.95 5.82 5.17
C ILE A 315 10.58 5.18 5.28
N LEU A 316 9.84 5.13 4.18
CA LEU A 316 8.56 4.46 4.10
C LEU A 316 8.70 3.15 3.33
N ILE A 317 8.28 2.03 3.93
CA ILE A 317 8.14 0.75 3.24
C ILE A 317 6.69 0.62 2.77
N ASP A 318 6.53 0.43 1.47
CA ASP A 318 5.28 0.45 0.70
C ASP A 318 4.51 1.79 0.73
N ALA A 319 3.51 1.90 -0.12
CA ALA A 319 2.69 3.09 -0.33
C ALA A 319 1.20 2.79 -0.52
N GLY A 320 0.73 1.60 -0.12
CA GLY A 320 -0.70 1.34 0.08
C GLY A 320 -1.61 1.44 -1.15
N TRP A 321 -2.91 1.44 -0.89
CA TRP A 321 -3.96 1.41 -1.91
C TRP A 321 -4.20 2.75 -2.59
N PRO A 322 -4.54 2.75 -3.89
CA PRO A 322 -4.98 3.95 -4.56
C PRO A 322 -6.28 4.46 -3.92
N GLY A 323 -6.32 5.74 -3.53
CA GLY A 323 -7.50 6.37 -2.92
C GLY A 323 -7.52 6.33 -1.40
N SER A 324 -6.53 5.67 -0.79
CA SER A 324 -6.35 5.62 0.67
C SER A 324 -5.24 6.56 1.18
N GLY A 325 -4.62 7.37 0.30
CA GLY A 325 -3.52 8.27 0.66
C GLY A 325 -3.82 9.17 1.86
N TYR A 326 -5.03 9.73 1.91
CA TYR A 326 -5.52 10.53 3.04
C TYR A 326 -5.35 9.85 4.40
N GLN A 327 -5.50 8.52 4.47
CA GLN A 327 -5.32 7.75 5.70
C GLN A 327 -3.85 7.62 6.04
N TYR A 328 -3.00 7.27 5.07
CA TYR A 328 -1.58 7.04 5.28
C TYR A 328 -0.85 8.34 5.69
N TRP A 329 -1.17 9.47 5.07
CA TRP A 329 -0.58 10.77 5.42
C TRP A 329 -1.01 11.23 6.81
N THR A 330 -2.29 11.07 7.13
CA THR A 330 -2.81 11.35 8.47
C THR A 330 -2.19 10.40 9.51
N ASN A 331 -1.94 9.14 9.14
CA ASN A 331 -1.30 8.18 10.02
C ASN A 331 0.16 8.57 10.33
N ILE A 332 0.91 9.02 9.32
CA ILE A 332 2.27 9.57 9.50
C ILE A 332 2.23 10.82 10.39
N GLU A 333 1.30 11.75 10.17
CA GLU A 333 1.14 12.95 11.02
C GLU A 333 0.82 12.60 12.47
N ARG A 334 -0.06 11.62 12.70
CA ARG A 334 -0.40 11.14 14.05
C ARG A 334 0.78 10.53 14.79
N MET A 335 1.78 10.03 14.07
CA MET A 335 3.06 9.57 14.66
C MET A 335 4.06 10.72 14.87
N GLY A 336 3.67 11.96 14.57
CA GLY A 336 4.47 13.17 14.81
C GLY A 336 5.35 13.59 13.64
N PHE A 337 5.16 13.02 12.45
CA PHE A 337 5.98 13.29 11.28
C PHE A 337 5.19 13.99 10.17
N ASP A 338 5.87 14.85 9.42
CA ASP A 338 5.30 15.40 8.19
C ASP A 338 5.58 14.42 7.03
N PRO A 339 4.55 13.84 6.36
CA PRO A 339 4.74 12.94 5.23
C PRO A 339 5.49 13.60 4.05
N ARG A 340 5.51 14.94 3.96
CA ARG A 340 6.35 15.66 2.99
C ARG A 340 7.85 15.57 3.28
N LYS A 341 8.24 15.05 4.45
CA LYS A 341 9.62 14.85 4.88
C LYS A 341 10.12 13.43 4.66
N VAL A 342 9.30 12.54 4.09
CA VAL A 342 9.75 11.21 3.65
C VAL A 342 10.86 11.39 2.61
N THR A 343 12.01 10.79 2.88
CA THR A 343 13.20 10.88 2.03
C THR A 343 13.35 9.68 1.11
N ASP A 344 12.78 8.53 1.49
CA ASP A 344 12.91 7.29 0.76
C ASP A 344 11.60 6.49 0.82
N VAL A 345 11.19 5.93 -0.31
CA VAL A 345 10.05 5.03 -0.42
C VAL A 345 10.55 3.72 -1.01
N LEU A 346 10.36 2.61 -0.31
CA LEU A 346 10.79 1.27 -0.73
C LEU A 346 9.56 0.43 -1.04
N ILE A 347 9.35 0.12 -2.31
CA ILE A 347 8.23 -0.73 -2.76
C ILE A 347 8.65 -2.20 -2.71
N SER A 348 7.83 -3.03 -2.07
CA SER A 348 8.03 -4.47 -1.95
C SER A 348 7.71 -5.20 -3.25
N HIS A 349 6.59 -4.88 -3.91
CA HIS A 349 6.20 -5.50 -5.17
C HIS A 349 5.18 -4.66 -5.98
N GLY A 350 5.04 -5.00 -7.27
CA GLY A 350 4.32 -4.24 -8.29
C GLY A 350 2.79 -4.40 -8.31
N HIS A 351 2.14 -4.67 -7.19
CA HIS A 351 0.67 -4.63 -7.11
C HIS A 351 0.17 -3.30 -6.54
N GLY A 352 -1.00 -2.86 -7.05
CA GLY A 352 -1.52 -1.51 -6.83
C GLY A 352 -1.81 -1.19 -5.38
N ASP A 353 -1.99 -2.19 -4.54
CA ASP A 353 -2.15 -2.09 -3.10
C ASP A 353 -0.86 -1.79 -2.33
N HIS A 354 0.31 -1.91 -2.96
CA HIS A 354 1.61 -1.59 -2.34
C HIS A 354 2.28 -0.35 -2.92
N TYR A 355 1.94 0.07 -4.14
CA TYR A 355 2.50 1.29 -4.74
C TYR A 355 1.45 2.36 -5.07
N GLY A 356 0.17 2.10 -4.83
CA GLY A 356 -0.97 2.85 -5.38
C GLY A 356 -1.01 4.33 -5.03
N THR A 357 -0.40 4.73 -3.90
CA THR A 357 -0.25 6.16 -3.54
C THR A 357 1.16 6.71 -3.73
N ALA A 358 2.12 5.91 -4.23
CA ALA A 358 3.51 6.34 -4.38
C ALA A 358 3.62 7.61 -5.23
N ARG A 359 2.87 7.68 -6.33
CA ARG A 359 2.85 8.86 -7.20
C ARG A 359 2.31 10.10 -6.50
N GLU A 360 1.22 9.96 -5.74
CA GLU A 360 0.64 11.05 -4.95
C GLU A 360 1.63 11.57 -3.90
N LEU A 361 2.24 10.67 -3.13
CA LEU A 361 3.24 11.01 -2.13
C LEU A 361 4.43 11.77 -2.72
N LEU A 362 5.02 11.19 -3.76
CA LEU A 362 6.24 11.72 -4.35
C LEU A 362 6.02 13.13 -4.88
N THR A 363 4.91 13.38 -5.58
CA THR A 363 4.66 14.73 -6.06
C THR A 363 4.27 15.69 -4.95
N MET A 364 3.54 15.26 -3.92
CA MET A 364 3.28 16.11 -2.75
C MET A 364 4.60 16.58 -2.10
N ILE A 365 5.61 15.70 -2.04
CA ILE A 365 6.97 16.02 -1.56
C ILE A 365 7.66 17.00 -2.52
N GLU A 366 7.66 16.71 -3.83
CA GLU A 366 8.35 17.51 -4.85
C GLU A 366 7.75 18.91 -5.02
N ASN A 367 6.42 19.04 -4.98
CA ASN A 367 5.71 20.33 -4.98
C ASN A 367 6.09 21.19 -3.76
N ALA A 368 6.47 20.54 -2.66
CA ALA A 368 6.97 21.22 -1.47
C ALA A 368 8.47 21.56 -1.55
N GLY A 369 9.12 21.27 -2.67
CA GLY A 369 10.57 21.45 -2.87
C GLY A 369 11.41 20.35 -2.19
N GLY A 370 10.77 19.28 -1.71
CA GLY A 370 11.45 18.13 -1.14
C GLY A 370 12.07 17.22 -2.21
N GLN A 371 12.94 16.33 -1.75
CA GLN A 371 13.51 15.27 -2.58
C GLN A 371 13.24 13.93 -1.94
N VAL A 372 12.90 12.95 -2.77
CA VAL A 372 12.53 11.61 -2.34
C VAL A 372 13.10 10.59 -3.33
N THR A 373 13.68 9.53 -2.80
CA THR A 373 14.16 8.40 -3.60
C THR A 373 13.15 7.26 -3.55
N LEU A 374 12.52 6.98 -4.68
CA LEU A 374 11.73 5.77 -4.87
C LEU A 374 12.65 4.60 -5.22
N ARG A 375 12.57 3.51 -4.46
CA ARG A 375 13.24 2.25 -4.76
C ARG A 375 12.21 1.15 -5.00
N ALA A 376 12.48 0.33 -6.01
CA ALA A 376 11.61 -0.77 -6.40
C ALA A 376 12.40 -1.83 -7.17
N SER A 377 11.83 -3.02 -7.30
CA SER A 377 12.35 -4.03 -8.22
C SER A 377 12.23 -3.54 -9.67
N ARG A 378 13.29 -3.77 -10.45
CA ARG A 378 13.28 -3.51 -11.89
C ARG A 378 12.24 -4.36 -12.60
N GLU A 379 12.18 -5.65 -12.26
CA GLU A 379 11.31 -6.64 -12.89
C GLU A 379 9.83 -6.26 -12.72
N ASP A 380 9.45 -5.80 -11.54
CA ASP A 380 8.07 -5.36 -11.30
C ASP A 380 7.76 -4.01 -11.98
N VAL A 381 8.66 -3.03 -11.91
CA VAL A 381 8.45 -1.74 -12.58
C VAL A 381 8.35 -1.90 -14.10
N GLU A 382 9.14 -2.80 -14.69
CA GLU A 382 9.04 -3.20 -16.10
C GLU A 382 7.78 -4.04 -16.42
N GLY A 383 7.17 -4.67 -15.42
CA GLY A 383 5.90 -5.39 -15.54
C GLY A 383 4.67 -4.47 -15.50
N ILE A 384 4.77 -3.32 -14.83
CA ILE A 384 3.67 -2.36 -14.71
C ILE A 384 3.45 -1.66 -16.07
N ARG A 385 2.28 -1.92 -16.67
CA ARG A 385 1.85 -1.32 -17.96
C ARG A 385 1.00 -0.07 -17.79
N ARG A 386 0.32 0.06 -16.63
CA ARG A 386 -0.52 1.20 -16.28
C ARG A 386 -0.41 1.41 -14.78
N ASP A 387 -0.14 2.63 -14.35
CA ASP A 387 -0.08 2.96 -12.92
C ASP A 387 -1.44 2.79 -12.26
N ALA A 388 -1.46 2.17 -11.08
CA ALA A 388 -2.57 2.26 -10.15
C ALA A 388 -2.66 3.69 -9.61
N LEU A 389 -3.81 4.35 -9.79
CA LEU A 389 -4.08 5.70 -9.32
C LEU A 389 -5.48 5.72 -8.69
N GLY A 390 -5.60 6.33 -7.52
CA GLY A 390 -6.86 6.38 -6.77
C GLY A 390 -7.74 7.53 -7.21
N ASN A 391 -7.22 8.74 -7.00
CA ASN A 391 -7.80 9.96 -7.55
C ASN A 391 -7.20 10.19 -8.93
N ALA A 392 -8.04 10.60 -9.89
CA ALA A 392 -7.62 10.86 -11.25
C ALA A 392 -6.91 12.23 -11.34
N TRP A 393 -5.84 12.44 -10.60
CA TRP A 393 -5.08 13.68 -10.55
C TRP A 393 -4.39 13.98 -11.90
N THR A 394 -4.40 15.22 -12.41
CA THR A 394 -3.63 15.61 -13.62
C THR A 394 -2.23 15.97 -13.19
N ILE A 395 -1.30 15.07 -13.46
CA ILE A 395 0.11 15.22 -13.10
C ILE A 395 0.83 15.56 -14.40
N PRO A 396 1.79 16.50 -14.45
CA PRO A 396 2.46 16.90 -15.69
C PRO A 396 2.84 15.68 -16.54
N PRO A 397 2.40 15.58 -17.80
CA PRO A 397 2.72 14.44 -18.63
C PRO A 397 4.17 14.59 -19.09
N ALA A 398 4.98 13.58 -18.82
CA ALA A 398 6.23 13.41 -19.54
C ALA A 398 6.40 11.96 -20.00
N ILE A 399 5.30 11.20 -20.10
CA ILE A 399 5.38 9.75 -20.28
C ILE A 399 4.28 9.30 -21.24
N PRO A 400 4.61 8.67 -22.37
CA PRO A 400 3.64 8.08 -23.27
C PRO A 400 2.66 7.16 -22.53
N ALA A 401 1.42 7.00 -23.02
CA ALA A 401 0.45 6.06 -22.45
C ALA A 401 0.93 4.59 -22.44
N SER A 402 2.04 4.29 -23.12
CA SER A 402 2.73 3.00 -23.13
C SER A 402 3.75 2.80 -22.00
N GLU A 403 4.00 3.81 -21.17
CA GLU A 403 5.01 3.79 -20.11
C GLU A 403 4.39 4.19 -18.76
N SER A 404 4.74 3.46 -17.69
CA SER A 404 4.30 3.77 -16.32
C SER A 404 5.16 4.87 -15.69
N TRP A 405 4.56 5.72 -14.86
CA TRP A 405 5.27 6.81 -14.19
C TRP A 405 6.40 6.33 -13.29
N LEU A 406 6.24 5.16 -12.69
CA LEU A 406 7.29 4.57 -11.87
C LEU A 406 8.58 4.31 -12.67
N ARG A 407 8.50 3.95 -13.97
CA ARG A 407 9.67 3.65 -14.80
C ARG A 407 10.63 4.83 -14.96
N THR A 408 10.13 6.05 -14.91
CA THR A 408 10.97 7.24 -15.12
C THR A 408 11.57 7.78 -13.83
N ARG A 409 11.24 7.21 -12.66
CA ARG A 409 11.57 7.79 -11.35
C ARG A 409 12.25 6.83 -10.38
N TYR A 410 12.13 5.52 -10.57
CA TYR A 410 12.65 4.55 -9.61
C TYR A 410 14.18 4.35 -9.69
N THR A 411 14.75 3.99 -8.54
CA THR A 411 16.10 3.43 -8.42
C THR A 411 15.97 1.93 -8.17
N PRO A 412 16.57 1.05 -9.00
CA PRO A 412 16.51 -0.39 -8.78
C PRO A 412 17.21 -0.77 -7.47
N TYR A 413 16.73 -1.82 -6.81
CA TYR A 413 17.43 -2.39 -5.67
C TYR A 413 18.77 -3.00 -6.08
N VAL A 414 19.75 -2.87 -5.18
CA VAL A 414 20.90 -3.77 -5.13
C VAL A 414 20.58 -4.80 -4.05
N TYR A 415 20.29 -6.03 -4.45
CA TYR A 415 19.85 -7.08 -3.52
C TYR A 415 20.99 -7.59 -2.64
N ASP A 416 20.60 -8.14 -1.48
CA ASP A 416 21.47 -8.80 -0.50
C ASP A 416 22.58 -7.87 0.05
N GLN A 417 22.35 -6.56 -0.03
CA GLN A 417 23.22 -5.51 0.51
C GLN A 417 22.39 -4.54 1.36
N PHE A 418 22.93 -4.11 2.50
CA PHE A 418 22.24 -3.11 3.33
C PHE A 418 22.25 -1.73 2.68
N LEU A 419 21.06 -1.15 2.55
CA LEU A 419 20.87 0.28 2.42
C LEU A 419 21.04 0.90 3.81
N GLU A 420 22.06 1.75 3.97
CA GLU A 420 22.42 2.36 5.25
C GLU A 420 21.78 3.74 5.41
N PHE A 421 21.06 3.94 6.52
CA PHE A 421 20.39 5.20 6.87
C PHE A 421 20.81 5.69 8.28
N GLY A 422 21.90 5.18 8.83
CA GLY A 422 22.37 5.51 10.19
C GLY A 422 21.83 4.53 11.23
N SER A 423 20.91 4.98 12.10
CA SER A 423 20.29 4.13 13.13
C SER A 423 19.37 3.05 12.57
N VAL A 424 19.07 3.13 11.27
CA VAL A 424 18.27 2.17 10.50
C VAL A 424 19.11 1.68 9.33
N ARG A 425 19.03 0.38 9.03
CA ARG A 425 19.53 -0.20 7.79
C ARG A 425 18.55 -1.23 7.26
N ILE A 426 18.40 -1.31 5.94
CA ILE A 426 17.40 -2.15 5.28
C ILE A 426 18.05 -2.92 4.15
N MET A 427 17.98 -4.24 4.18
CA MET A 427 18.49 -5.12 3.14
C MET A 427 17.33 -5.64 2.29
N PRO A 428 17.19 -5.21 1.02
CA PRO A 428 16.28 -5.83 0.08
C PRO A 428 16.80 -7.22 -0.32
N ILE A 429 15.91 -8.20 -0.30
CA ILE A 429 16.17 -9.58 -0.69
C ILE A 429 15.15 -9.96 -1.76
N THR A 430 15.63 -10.37 -2.93
CA THR A 430 14.74 -10.82 -4.01
C THR A 430 14.04 -12.12 -3.60
N THR A 431 12.71 -12.17 -3.70
CA THR A 431 11.90 -13.35 -3.35
C THR A 431 10.76 -13.52 -4.35
N PRO A 432 11.08 -13.75 -5.65
CA PRO A 432 10.10 -13.77 -6.72
C PRO A 432 9.13 -14.93 -6.55
N GLY A 433 7.93 -14.76 -7.09
CA GLY A 433 6.85 -15.74 -6.98
C GLY A 433 5.51 -15.05 -7.10
N HIS A 434 5.10 -14.34 -6.05
CA HIS A 434 3.85 -13.56 -6.06
C HIS A 434 3.79 -12.57 -7.24
N THR A 435 4.87 -11.81 -7.42
CA THR A 435 5.22 -11.09 -8.65
C THR A 435 6.59 -11.56 -9.13
N VAL A 436 6.99 -11.13 -10.32
CA VAL A 436 8.32 -11.46 -10.88
C VAL A 436 9.45 -10.73 -10.16
N GLY A 437 9.14 -9.60 -9.52
CA GLY A 437 10.08 -8.73 -8.81
C GLY A 437 9.84 -8.61 -7.31
N THR A 438 9.07 -9.52 -6.72
CA THR A 438 8.75 -9.46 -5.29
C THR A 438 10.02 -9.36 -4.45
N THR A 439 10.07 -8.34 -3.60
CA THR A 439 11.19 -8.02 -2.71
C THR A 439 10.77 -8.11 -1.26
N SER A 440 11.49 -8.92 -0.49
CA SER A 440 11.42 -8.97 0.96
C SER A 440 12.47 -8.03 1.57
N PHE A 441 12.28 -7.60 2.82
CA PHE A 441 13.22 -6.74 3.52
C PHE A 441 13.63 -7.35 4.85
N VAL A 442 14.90 -7.17 5.19
CA VAL A 442 15.39 -7.33 6.57
C VAL A 442 15.84 -5.96 7.02
N PHE A 443 15.28 -5.46 8.12
CA PHE A 443 15.69 -4.15 8.62
C PHE A 443 16.03 -4.18 10.10
N ASP A 444 17.13 -3.49 10.40
CA ASP A 444 17.67 -3.40 11.75
C ASP A 444 17.45 -1.98 12.28
N VAL A 445 16.81 -1.89 13.44
CA VAL A 445 16.59 -0.64 14.16
C VAL A 445 17.35 -0.65 15.48
N ALA A 446 17.79 0.51 15.95
CA ALA A 446 18.46 0.60 17.26
C ALA A 446 17.51 0.16 18.38
N ASP A 447 18.02 -0.62 19.34
CA ASP A 447 17.27 -1.00 20.54
C ASP A 447 17.28 0.17 21.55
N PRO A 448 16.10 0.76 21.88
CA PRO A 448 16.04 1.86 22.83
C PRO A 448 16.42 1.44 24.26
N ALA A 449 16.30 0.15 24.61
CA ALA A 449 16.61 -0.37 25.93
C ALA A 449 18.08 -0.82 26.08
N ARG A 450 18.77 -1.13 24.97
CA ARG A 450 20.13 -1.70 24.99
C ARG A 450 21.04 -0.98 24.00
N ARG A 451 21.90 -0.11 24.53
CA ARG A 451 22.87 0.65 23.72
C ARG A 451 23.76 -0.29 22.90
N GLY A 452 23.82 -0.04 21.59
CA GLY A 452 24.64 -0.82 20.66
C GLY A 452 24.00 -2.13 20.17
N HIS A 453 22.86 -2.52 20.74
CA HIS A 453 22.04 -3.62 20.24
C HIS A 453 21.12 -3.12 19.11
N ARG A 454 20.81 -4.00 18.16
CA ARG A 454 19.83 -3.72 17.10
C ARG A 454 18.76 -4.80 17.16
N ILE A 455 17.51 -4.38 17.00
CA ILE A 455 16.37 -5.27 16.82
C ILE A 455 16.19 -5.47 15.32
N ARG A 456 16.09 -6.72 14.89
CA ARG A 456 15.94 -7.10 13.48
C ARG A 456 14.52 -7.56 13.18
N PHE A 457 13.94 -6.97 12.15
CA PHE A 457 12.62 -7.33 11.65
C PHE A 457 12.74 -8.00 10.27
N GLY A 458 11.95 -9.05 10.07
CA GLY A 458 11.74 -9.69 8.78
C GLY A 458 10.43 -9.25 8.15
N PHE A 459 10.50 -8.69 6.95
CA PHE A 459 9.36 -8.35 6.11
C PHE A 459 9.38 -9.21 4.86
N MET A 460 8.31 -9.94 4.61
CA MET A 460 8.14 -10.69 3.38
C MET A 460 7.19 -9.95 2.45
N GLY A 461 7.71 -9.58 1.29
CA GLY A 461 6.92 -8.94 0.25
C GLY A 461 6.03 -9.95 -0.47
N GLY A 462 4.88 -9.50 -0.95
CA GLY A 462 3.99 -10.29 -1.78
C GLY A 462 2.91 -11.06 -1.03
N TYR A 463 1.71 -11.08 -1.61
CA TYR A 463 0.50 -11.60 -0.97
C TYR A 463 -0.16 -12.78 -1.66
N GLY A 464 -0.37 -13.86 -0.91
CA GLY A 464 -1.22 -14.93 -1.40
C GLY A 464 -0.62 -15.71 -2.58
N PHE A 465 -1.44 -16.59 -3.10
CA PHE A 465 -1.12 -17.56 -4.14
C PHE A 465 -1.45 -17.03 -5.55
N ASN A 466 -1.64 -15.72 -5.67
CA ASN A 466 -2.31 -15.03 -6.75
C ASN A 466 -1.81 -15.43 -8.15
N GLY A 467 -2.60 -16.22 -8.87
CA GLY A 467 -2.27 -16.71 -10.21
C GLY A 467 -1.23 -17.84 -10.24
N LEU A 468 -0.92 -18.41 -9.07
CA LEU A 468 -0.05 -19.55 -8.85
C LEU A 468 -0.82 -20.79 -8.40
N GLU A 469 -2.15 -20.80 -8.41
CA GLU A 469 -2.99 -21.92 -7.91
C GLU A 469 -2.84 -23.18 -8.77
N ARG A 470 -2.52 -23.01 -10.05
CA ARG A 470 -2.35 -24.11 -11.02
C ARG A 470 -1.07 -23.93 -11.85
N PRO A 471 -0.36 -25.00 -12.22
CA PRO A 471 0.80 -24.89 -13.08
C PRO A 471 0.37 -24.55 -14.51
N THR A 472 1.04 -23.54 -15.08
CA THR A 472 0.95 -23.15 -16.48
C THR A 472 2.36 -22.88 -16.98
N THR A 473 2.55 -22.87 -18.30
CA THR A 473 3.84 -22.50 -18.90
C THR A 473 4.27 -21.08 -18.49
N ALA A 474 3.31 -20.16 -18.32
CA ALA A 474 3.54 -18.76 -17.99
C ALA A 474 3.81 -18.46 -16.50
N ASN A 475 3.53 -19.38 -15.58
CA ASN A 475 3.75 -19.18 -14.14
C ASN A 475 4.69 -20.19 -13.49
N GLY A 476 5.21 -21.16 -14.25
CA GLY A 476 6.03 -22.25 -13.73
C GLY A 476 7.23 -21.77 -12.90
N PHE A 477 8.01 -20.81 -13.43
CA PHE A 477 9.15 -20.26 -12.71
C PHE A 477 8.73 -19.61 -11.38
N ARG A 478 7.64 -18.84 -11.38
CA ARG A 478 7.12 -18.17 -10.17
C ARG A 478 6.66 -19.17 -9.13
N ARG A 479 6.03 -20.27 -9.58
CA ARG A 479 5.60 -21.37 -8.69
C ARG A 479 6.79 -22.00 -7.97
N LEU A 480 7.91 -22.28 -8.64
CA LEU A 480 9.10 -22.83 -7.97
C LEU A 480 9.92 -21.79 -7.20
N SER A 481 9.94 -20.54 -7.68
CA SER A 481 10.69 -19.47 -7.03
C SER A 481 10.06 -19.02 -5.72
N PHE A 482 8.73 -19.09 -5.59
CA PHE A 482 8.02 -18.69 -4.38
C PHE A 482 8.45 -19.48 -3.14
N PRO A 483 8.38 -20.82 -3.10
CA PRO A 483 8.87 -21.60 -1.96
C PRO A 483 10.39 -21.48 -1.79
N LEU A 484 11.16 -21.33 -2.86
CA LEU A 484 12.61 -21.08 -2.78
C LEU A 484 12.92 -19.76 -2.06
N GLY A 485 12.19 -18.68 -2.36
CA GLY A 485 12.36 -17.39 -1.67
C GLY A 485 12.06 -17.49 -0.17
N LEU A 486 11.00 -18.21 0.19
CA LEU A 486 10.60 -18.44 1.58
C LEU A 486 11.60 -19.30 2.34
N SER A 487 12.05 -20.40 1.74
CA SER A 487 13.06 -21.28 2.34
C SER A 487 14.42 -20.58 2.44
N TRP A 488 14.76 -19.71 1.48
CA TRP A 488 15.93 -18.84 1.55
C TRP A 488 15.87 -17.88 2.74
N LEU A 489 14.75 -17.21 2.96
CA LEU A 489 14.56 -16.35 4.13
C LEU A 489 14.73 -17.15 5.43
N GLN A 490 14.11 -18.34 5.54
CA GLN A 490 14.28 -19.22 6.72
C GLN A 490 15.74 -19.67 6.91
N GLN A 491 16.45 -19.97 5.82
CA GLN A 491 17.81 -20.48 5.86
C GLN A 491 18.84 -19.39 6.17
N ARG A 492 18.70 -18.21 5.57
CA ARG A 492 19.75 -17.19 5.51
C ARG A 492 19.54 -15.99 6.40
N VAL A 493 18.33 -15.82 6.94
CA VAL A 493 18.00 -14.66 7.76
C VAL A 493 17.54 -15.13 9.13
N ASP A 494 18.23 -14.63 10.16
CA ASP A 494 17.75 -14.69 11.54
C ASP A 494 17.18 -13.32 11.89
N VAL A 495 15.96 -13.27 12.40
CA VAL A 495 15.25 -12.03 12.79
C VAL A 495 14.60 -12.20 14.16
N ASP A 496 14.41 -11.10 14.86
CA ASP A 496 13.73 -11.10 16.16
C ASP A 496 12.21 -11.13 15.97
N TYR A 497 11.69 -10.26 15.10
CA TYR A 497 10.26 -10.05 14.91
C TYR A 497 9.85 -10.04 13.44
N VAL A 498 8.56 -10.27 13.18
CA VAL A 498 7.96 -10.21 11.84
C VAL A 498 7.25 -8.88 11.61
N SER A 499 7.34 -8.38 10.40
CA SER A 499 6.62 -7.21 9.89
C SER A 499 5.93 -7.63 8.58
N PRO A 500 4.66 -8.07 8.60
CA PRO A 500 4.01 -8.57 7.40
C PRO A 500 3.74 -7.44 6.39
N SER A 501 3.60 -7.78 5.11
CA SER A 501 3.10 -6.87 4.07
C SER A 501 1.57 -6.73 4.09
N HIS A 502 0.86 -7.77 4.55
CA HIS A 502 -0.58 -7.72 4.83
C HIS A 502 -0.93 -8.15 6.26
N THR A 503 -1.95 -7.55 6.84
CA THR A 503 -2.40 -7.87 8.22
C THR A 503 -3.01 -9.27 8.36
N ASN A 504 -3.46 -9.87 7.26
CA ASN A 504 -3.99 -11.25 7.22
C ASN A 504 -2.90 -12.31 6.97
N GLN A 505 -1.63 -11.91 6.97
CA GLN A 505 -0.47 -12.80 6.94
C GLN A 505 0.07 -13.07 8.34
N TYR A 506 0.18 -12.01 9.14
CA TYR A 506 0.51 -12.04 10.55
C TYR A 506 -0.32 -10.95 11.27
N PRO A 507 -0.89 -11.24 12.44
CA PRO A 507 -1.95 -10.44 13.07
C PRO A 507 -1.44 -9.17 13.78
N ILE A 508 -0.59 -8.36 13.12
CA ILE A 508 0.09 -7.21 13.74
C ILE A 508 -0.89 -6.17 14.29
N VAL A 509 -2.01 -5.93 13.58
CA VAL A 509 -3.04 -4.99 13.98
C VAL A 509 -3.88 -5.53 15.14
N GLU A 510 -4.23 -6.82 15.13
CA GLU A 510 -4.85 -7.48 16.27
C GLU A 510 -3.99 -7.45 17.52
N VAL A 511 -2.69 -7.71 17.39
CA VAL A 511 -1.72 -7.63 18.51
C VAL A 511 -1.74 -6.24 19.11
N TYR A 512 -1.70 -5.19 18.27
CA TYR A 512 -1.80 -3.82 18.74
C TYR A 512 -3.16 -3.52 19.41
N GLN A 513 -4.28 -3.95 18.83
CA GLN A 513 -5.61 -3.73 19.43
C GLN A 513 -5.76 -4.46 20.77
N ALA A 514 -5.20 -5.67 20.90
CA ALA A 514 -5.14 -6.41 22.15
C ALA A 514 -4.26 -5.71 23.20
N LEU A 515 -3.11 -5.18 22.80
CA LEU A 515 -2.24 -4.35 23.65
C LEU A 515 -2.94 -3.07 24.10
N LYS A 516 -3.60 -2.36 23.18
CA LYS A 516 -4.37 -1.14 23.48
C LYS A 516 -5.46 -1.43 24.50
N ALA A 517 -6.17 -2.54 24.33
CA ALA A 517 -7.10 -3.03 25.33
C ALA A 517 -6.39 -3.30 26.66
N TYR A 518 -5.30 -4.06 26.70
CA TYR A 518 -4.55 -4.31 27.94
C TYR A 518 -4.21 -3.01 28.69
N ASN A 519 -3.65 -2.02 27.99
CA ASN A 519 -3.24 -0.74 28.54
C ASN A 519 -4.42 0.18 28.93
N ASN A 520 -5.59 0.01 28.29
CA ASN A 520 -6.81 0.73 28.66
C ASN A 520 -7.46 0.19 29.95
N ASP A 521 -7.09 -1.01 30.40
CA ASP A 521 -7.58 -1.55 31.67
C ASP A 521 -7.08 -0.71 32.86
N PRO A 522 -7.97 -0.21 33.74
CA PRO A 522 -7.56 0.40 35.00
C PRO A 522 -6.60 -0.45 35.83
N ALA A 523 -6.70 -1.78 35.77
CA ALA A 523 -5.83 -2.71 36.49
C ALA A 523 -4.36 -2.63 36.04
N HIS A 524 -4.09 -2.24 34.79
CA HIS A 524 -2.74 -2.24 34.21
C HIS A 524 -2.12 -0.83 34.09
N ARG A 525 -2.81 0.22 34.57
CA ARG A 525 -2.34 1.62 34.43
C ARG A 525 -0.93 1.89 34.96
N ARG A 526 -0.45 1.12 35.93
CA ARG A 526 0.89 1.27 36.54
C ARG A 526 1.98 0.50 35.79
N HIS A 527 1.61 -0.40 34.89
CA HIS A 527 2.53 -1.28 34.16
C HIS A 527 2.08 -1.40 32.70
N PRO A 528 2.07 -0.28 31.93
CA PRO A 528 1.73 -0.36 30.53
C PRO A 528 2.79 -1.17 29.78
N LEU A 529 2.35 -1.97 28.83
CA LEU A 529 3.21 -2.72 27.92
C LEU A 529 3.46 -1.91 26.65
N THR A 530 4.60 -2.16 26.01
CA THR A 530 4.95 -1.64 24.69
C THR A 530 4.58 -2.64 23.60
N MET A 531 4.67 -2.23 22.33
CA MET A 531 4.47 -3.16 21.22
C MET A 531 5.50 -4.28 21.20
N LEU A 532 6.75 -4.03 21.60
CA LEU A 532 7.78 -5.07 21.71
C LEU A 532 7.45 -6.11 22.79
N ASP A 533 6.80 -5.71 23.89
CA ASP A 533 6.32 -6.65 24.92
C ASP A 533 5.13 -7.50 24.43
N ALA A 534 4.35 -6.97 23.48
CA ALA A 534 3.21 -7.66 22.89
C ALA A 534 3.62 -8.66 21.80
N LEU A 535 4.72 -8.39 21.09
CA LEU A 535 5.24 -9.24 20.02
C LEU A 535 6.00 -10.46 20.56
N THR A 536 5.96 -11.55 19.81
CA THR A 536 6.72 -12.78 20.11
C THR A 536 7.77 -13.07 19.05
N THR A 537 8.87 -13.71 19.46
CA THR A 537 9.96 -14.10 18.56
C THR A 537 9.65 -15.39 17.79
N GLY A 538 10.36 -15.64 16.69
CA GLY A 538 10.21 -16.87 15.89
C GLY A 538 9.03 -16.88 14.92
N GLU A 539 8.17 -15.86 14.98
CA GLU A 539 7.00 -15.74 14.10
C GLU A 539 7.34 -15.52 12.63
N PHE A 540 8.52 -14.98 12.30
CA PHE A 540 8.94 -14.85 10.90
C PHE A 540 9.15 -16.20 10.23
N ALA A 541 9.77 -17.17 10.93
CA ALA A 541 9.95 -18.52 10.41
C ALA A 541 8.59 -19.23 10.27
N ASN A 542 7.71 -19.09 11.27
CA ASN A 542 6.33 -19.60 11.24
C ASN A 542 5.51 -19.00 10.09
N PHE A 543 5.65 -17.70 9.86
CA PHE A 543 5.04 -16.98 8.75
C PHE A 543 5.54 -17.51 7.40
N ASN A 544 6.85 -17.64 7.20
CA ASN A 544 7.40 -18.19 5.96
C ASN A 544 6.92 -19.63 5.73
N GLU A 545 6.84 -20.42 6.80
CA GLU A 545 6.40 -21.81 6.76
C GLU A 545 4.93 -21.94 6.33
N LYS A 546 4.05 -21.10 6.89
CA LYS A 546 2.65 -21.00 6.45
C LYS A 546 2.55 -20.92 4.94
N ARG A 547 3.35 -20.04 4.34
CA ARG A 547 3.29 -19.71 2.91
C ARG A 547 3.96 -20.78 2.06
N TYR A 548 5.04 -21.38 2.57
CA TYR A 548 5.74 -22.48 1.92
C TYR A 548 4.81 -23.68 1.79
N GLU A 549 4.16 -24.09 2.88
CA GLU A 549 3.30 -25.28 2.89
C GLU A 549 2.04 -25.10 2.04
N VAL A 550 1.46 -23.90 1.96
CA VAL A 550 0.35 -23.61 1.04
C VAL A 550 0.75 -23.96 -0.40
N ILE A 551 2.01 -23.77 -0.80
CA ILE A 551 2.45 -24.04 -2.18
C ILE A 551 3.00 -25.42 -2.43
N SER A 552 3.77 -25.93 -1.48
CA SER A 552 4.45 -27.20 -1.63
C SER A 552 3.51 -28.37 -1.37
N SER A 553 2.70 -28.32 -0.32
CA SER A 553 2.05 -29.48 0.30
C SER A 553 0.84 -30.00 -0.47
N ALA A 554 0.74 -31.32 -0.59
CA ALA A 554 -0.47 -31.99 -1.08
C ALA A 554 -1.73 -31.71 -0.23
N LYS A 555 -1.58 -31.23 1.01
CA LYS A 555 -2.73 -30.75 1.82
C LYS A 555 -3.52 -29.66 1.09
N SER A 556 -2.86 -28.81 0.31
CA SER A 556 -3.49 -27.74 -0.46
C SER A 556 -4.37 -28.25 -1.58
N ASP A 557 -4.15 -29.46 -2.10
CA ASP A 557 -4.98 -30.05 -3.16
C ASP A 557 -6.42 -30.31 -2.72
N THR A 558 -6.66 -30.34 -1.40
CA THR A 558 -8.02 -30.43 -0.83
C THR A 558 -8.81 -29.14 -0.95
N GLN A 559 -8.15 -28.01 -1.22
CA GLN A 559 -8.80 -26.71 -1.36
C GLN A 559 -9.32 -26.52 -2.80
N PRO A 560 -10.53 -25.96 -2.99
CA PRO A 560 -11.09 -25.76 -4.31
C PRO A 560 -10.16 -24.98 -5.24
N GLY A 561 -9.74 -25.63 -6.32
CA GLY A 561 -8.96 -25.01 -7.39
C GLY A 561 -7.44 -24.97 -7.18
N TYR A 562 -6.95 -25.39 -6.01
CA TYR A 562 -5.52 -25.44 -5.69
C TYR A 562 -4.87 -26.71 -6.24
N GLN A 563 -3.65 -26.56 -6.72
CA GLN A 563 -2.76 -27.62 -7.18
C GLN A 563 -1.36 -27.35 -6.63
N SER A 564 -0.93 -28.18 -5.69
CA SER A 564 0.36 -28.16 -5.01
C SER A 564 1.52 -28.52 -5.94
N ILE A 565 2.74 -28.14 -5.54
CA ILE A 565 3.95 -28.58 -6.23
C ILE A 565 4.19 -30.07 -6.01
N GLU A 566 3.92 -30.61 -4.82
CA GLU A 566 4.08 -32.04 -4.51
C GLU A 566 3.30 -32.94 -5.48
N THR A 567 2.07 -32.54 -5.82
CA THR A 567 1.19 -33.35 -6.67
C THR A 567 1.28 -32.99 -8.16
N TYR A 568 1.36 -31.70 -8.50
CA TYR A 568 1.14 -31.21 -9.87
C TYR A 568 2.33 -30.46 -10.48
N GLY A 569 3.36 -30.12 -9.70
CA GLY A 569 4.54 -29.43 -10.19
C GLY A 569 4.35 -27.92 -10.47
N PRO A 570 5.06 -27.32 -11.45
CA PRO A 570 5.99 -27.99 -12.36
C PRO A 570 7.13 -28.66 -11.60
N PHE A 571 7.69 -29.71 -12.18
CA PHE A 571 8.86 -30.37 -11.61
C PHE A 571 10.11 -29.83 -12.28
N LYS A 572 11.24 -29.93 -11.58
CA LYS A 572 12.54 -29.57 -12.14
C LYS A 572 12.94 -30.61 -13.20
N PRO A 573 13.45 -30.17 -14.38
CA PRO A 573 13.90 -31.08 -15.44
C PRO A 573 14.79 -32.20 -14.92
N GLY A 574 14.47 -33.45 -15.28
CA GLY A 574 15.19 -34.64 -14.84
C GLY A 574 14.63 -35.26 -13.56
N ARG A 575 13.79 -34.53 -12.81
CA ARG A 575 13.20 -34.99 -11.54
C ARG A 575 11.73 -35.37 -11.67
N GLU A 576 11.11 -35.38 -12.86
CA GLU A 576 9.67 -35.57 -13.03
C GLU A 576 9.13 -36.88 -12.39
N THR A 577 9.97 -37.90 -12.30
CA THR A 577 9.67 -39.20 -11.67
C THR A 577 10.32 -39.39 -10.29
N GLY A 578 10.95 -38.36 -9.74
CA GLY A 578 11.91 -38.47 -8.65
C GLY A 578 13.29 -38.91 -9.14
N GLU A 579 14.33 -38.62 -8.36
CA GLU A 579 15.72 -38.87 -8.72
C GLU A 579 16.46 -39.55 -7.56
N PRO A 580 16.79 -40.85 -7.67
CA PRO A 580 17.49 -41.59 -6.62
C PRO A 580 19.01 -41.38 -6.67
N ASP A 581 19.67 -41.57 -5.53
CA ASP A 581 21.13 -41.58 -5.40
C ASP A 581 21.85 -40.33 -5.94
N VAL A 582 21.23 -39.16 -5.77
CA VAL A 582 21.79 -37.86 -6.16
C VAL A 582 22.89 -37.46 -5.19
N ALA A 583 24.05 -37.04 -5.70
CA ALA A 583 25.08 -36.44 -4.86
C ALA A 583 24.73 -34.99 -4.54
N VAL A 584 24.77 -34.64 -3.26
CA VAL A 584 24.58 -33.27 -2.77
C VAL A 584 25.77 -32.86 -1.90
N THR A 585 26.42 -31.75 -2.23
CA THR A 585 27.49 -31.18 -1.43
C THR A 585 26.91 -30.08 -0.57
N LEU A 586 26.94 -30.27 0.76
CA LEU A 586 26.34 -29.29 1.67
C LEU A 586 27.19 -28.02 1.72
N LEU A 587 26.54 -26.87 1.58
CA LEU A 587 27.17 -25.55 1.62
C LEU A 587 26.96 -24.87 2.98
N ASP A 588 26.10 -25.44 3.83
CA ASP A 588 25.94 -25.06 5.23
C ASP A 588 25.69 -26.30 6.11
N GLY A 589 25.52 -26.07 7.42
CA GLY A 589 25.25 -27.13 8.38
C GLY A 589 23.79 -27.59 8.43
N GLY A 590 22.90 -27.01 7.62
CA GLY A 590 21.46 -27.19 7.71
C GLY A 590 20.77 -26.47 8.88
N LYS A 591 19.44 -26.50 8.89
CA LYS A 591 18.56 -26.01 9.97
C LYS A 591 17.39 -26.96 10.18
N VAL A 592 16.94 -27.10 11.43
CA VAL A 592 15.64 -27.71 11.74
C VAL A 592 14.54 -26.67 11.51
N ILE A 593 13.55 -27.01 10.69
CA ILE A 593 12.35 -26.21 10.49
C ILE A 593 11.17 -26.92 11.18
N ARG A 594 10.38 -26.14 11.91
CA ARG A 594 9.11 -26.59 12.48
C ARG A 594 7.98 -26.23 11.51
N GLY A 595 7.03 -27.15 11.33
CA GLY A 595 5.84 -26.91 10.53
C GLY A 595 4.94 -25.81 11.10
N PHE A 596 4.04 -25.31 10.25
CA PHE A 596 3.26 -24.11 10.52
C PHE A 596 2.34 -24.26 11.74
N ASN A 597 2.44 -23.31 12.67
CA ASN A 597 1.53 -23.16 13.79
C ASN A 597 0.54 -22.00 13.53
N LYS A 598 -0.76 -22.32 13.42
CA LYS A 598 -1.82 -21.34 13.16
C LYS A 598 -2.11 -20.39 14.32
N TYR A 599 -1.71 -20.75 15.53
CA TYR A 599 -1.83 -19.90 16.71
C TYR A 599 -0.63 -18.94 16.73
N MET A 600 -0.79 -17.79 16.08
CA MET A 600 0.28 -16.80 15.91
C MET A 600 0.30 -15.82 17.08
N ASN A 601 1.49 -15.37 17.46
CA ASN A 601 1.72 -14.41 18.52
C ASN A 601 1.10 -14.82 19.87
N VAL A 602 1.33 -16.07 20.28
CA VAL A 602 0.91 -16.60 21.58
C VAL A 602 1.65 -15.87 22.69
N ASN A 603 0.98 -14.96 23.38
CA ASN A 603 1.57 -14.13 24.42
C ASN A 603 0.70 -14.11 25.69
N PRO A 604 1.06 -14.88 26.73
CA PRO A 604 0.27 -14.97 27.96
C PRO A 604 0.28 -13.70 28.81
N ALA A 605 1.17 -12.72 28.54
CA ALA A 605 1.17 -11.44 29.24
C ALA A 605 -0.06 -10.58 28.91
N ILE A 606 -0.70 -10.82 27.77
CA ILE A 606 -1.88 -10.09 27.30
C ILE A 606 -3.05 -11.08 27.19
N PRO A 607 -4.13 -10.94 27.98
CA PRO A 607 -5.22 -11.94 28.02
C PRO A 607 -5.86 -12.26 26.67
N LEU A 608 -5.96 -11.28 25.77
CA LEU A 608 -6.51 -11.45 24.41
C LEU A 608 -5.55 -12.17 23.44
N LEU A 609 -4.29 -12.35 23.82
CA LEU A 609 -3.25 -13.02 23.03
C LEU A 609 -2.77 -14.33 23.66
N LYS A 610 -3.29 -14.72 24.83
CA LYS A 610 -2.82 -15.87 25.61
C LYS A 610 -2.83 -17.19 24.82
N ASP A 611 -3.79 -17.33 23.89
CA ASP A 611 -3.98 -18.51 23.04
C ASP A 611 -3.53 -18.26 21.58
N GLY A 612 -2.95 -17.08 21.31
CA GLY A 612 -2.61 -16.60 19.98
C GLY A 612 -3.82 -16.17 19.15
N ILE A 613 -3.54 -15.61 17.97
CA ILE A 613 -4.54 -15.19 16.99
C ILE A 613 -4.48 -16.13 15.79
N VAL A 614 -5.64 -16.66 15.40
CA VAL A 614 -5.78 -17.49 14.21
C VAL A 614 -6.31 -16.66 13.06
N ILE A 615 -5.55 -16.57 11.97
CA ILE A 615 -6.03 -16.03 10.71
C ILE A 615 -6.51 -17.20 9.86
N ALA A 616 -7.81 -17.25 9.58
CA ALA A 616 -8.45 -18.38 8.91
C ALA A 616 -7.84 -18.69 7.52
N ARG A 617 -7.45 -17.64 6.79
CA ARG A 617 -6.77 -17.78 5.50
C ARG A 617 -5.49 -18.61 5.67
N ASP A 618 -5.39 -19.65 4.85
CA ASP A 618 -4.29 -20.62 4.81
C ASP A 618 -4.11 -21.46 6.09
N SER A 619 -5.02 -21.40 7.06
CA SER A 619 -4.90 -22.18 8.31
C SER A 619 -5.06 -23.70 8.13
N TYR A 620 -5.48 -24.17 6.96
CA TYR A 620 -5.64 -25.59 6.65
C TYR A 620 -4.30 -26.34 6.54
N VAL A 621 -3.17 -25.65 6.33
CA VAL A 621 -1.83 -26.27 6.32
C VAL A 621 -1.19 -26.39 7.71
N HIS A 622 -1.95 -26.15 8.78
CA HIS A 622 -1.46 -26.28 10.15
C HIS A 622 -0.82 -27.65 10.42
N ASP A 623 0.42 -27.64 10.91
CA ASP A 623 1.21 -28.84 11.24
C ASP A 623 2.32 -28.53 12.27
N PRO A 624 1.96 -28.15 13.51
CA PRO A 624 2.92 -27.66 14.49
C PRO A 624 3.83 -28.77 15.05
N ASP A 625 3.50 -30.04 14.76
CA ASP A 625 4.20 -31.24 15.17
C ASP A 625 5.06 -31.84 14.05
N GLY A 626 4.97 -31.29 12.83
CA GLY A 626 5.84 -31.63 11.72
C GLY A 626 7.22 -30.97 11.88
N TYR A 627 8.28 -31.71 11.59
CA TYR A 627 9.65 -31.20 11.58
C TYR A 627 10.35 -31.56 10.28
N TYR A 628 11.32 -30.75 9.89
CA TYR A 628 12.07 -30.94 8.66
C TYR A 628 13.53 -30.57 8.88
N VAL A 629 14.44 -31.22 8.16
CA VAL A 629 15.82 -30.75 8.01
C VAL A 629 15.94 -30.05 6.67
N GLN A 630 16.32 -28.78 6.70
CA GLN A 630 16.55 -27.95 5.53
C GLN A 630 18.04 -27.67 5.37
N VAL A 631 18.56 -27.83 4.16
CA VAL A 631 19.98 -27.66 3.85
C VAL A 631 20.16 -26.78 2.63
N TYR A 632 21.23 -25.98 2.63
CA TYR A 632 21.71 -25.35 1.41
C TYR A 632 22.78 -26.24 0.78
N ALA A 633 22.58 -26.67 -0.46
CA ALA A 633 23.44 -27.67 -1.09
C ALA A 633 23.65 -27.41 -2.58
N ASP A 634 24.84 -27.75 -3.05
CA ASP A 634 25.09 -27.95 -4.48
C ASP A 634 24.58 -29.33 -4.88
N VAL A 635 23.72 -29.40 -5.90
CA VAL A 635 23.04 -30.64 -6.31
C VAL A 635 23.63 -31.11 -7.64
N HIS A 636 24.21 -32.30 -7.64
CA HIS A 636 24.99 -32.79 -8.77
C HIS A 636 24.10 -33.66 -9.68
N ASP A 637 23.22 -33.02 -10.44
CA ASP A 637 22.33 -33.68 -11.41
C ASP A 637 22.20 -32.87 -12.72
N ALA A 638 21.20 -33.22 -13.55
CA ALA A 638 20.97 -32.56 -14.83
C ALA A 638 20.28 -31.18 -14.71
N TYR A 639 19.77 -30.81 -13.55
CA TYR A 639 19.02 -29.57 -13.37
C TYR A 639 19.94 -28.36 -13.30
N SER A 640 19.76 -27.42 -14.23
CA SER A 640 20.63 -26.24 -14.37
C SER A 640 20.06 -24.96 -13.73
N GLY A 641 19.15 -25.07 -12.75
CA GLY A 641 18.59 -23.92 -12.03
C GLY A 641 17.61 -23.05 -12.81
N TYR A 642 17.00 -23.56 -13.89
CA TYR A 642 15.97 -22.87 -14.67
C TYR A 642 14.93 -23.84 -15.25
N LEU A 643 13.72 -23.34 -15.50
CA LEU A 643 12.67 -24.07 -16.21
C LEU A 643 12.65 -23.67 -17.69
N PRO A 644 12.83 -24.62 -18.65
CA PRO A 644 12.77 -24.33 -20.08
C PRO A 644 11.46 -23.61 -20.46
N GLY A 645 11.60 -22.48 -21.17
CA GLY A 645 10.45 -21.68 -21.62
C GLY A 645 9.66 -20.96 -20.52
N SER A 646 10.08 -21.04 -19.24
CA SER A 646 9.39 -20.39 -18.11
C SER A 646 10.26 -19.33 -17.42
N GLY A 647 11.55 -19.60 -17.17
CA GLY A 647 12.46 -18.63 -16.57
C GLY A 647 13.45 -19.23 -15.55
N PRO A 648 14.34 -18.40 -14.98
CA PRO A 648 15.26 -18.82 -13.93
C PRO A 648 14.50 -19.22 -12.65
N VAL A 649 15.03 -20.18 -11.89
CA VAL A 649 14.51 -20.56 -10.56
C VAL A 649 15.59 -20.36 -9.50
N GLU A 650 16.72 -21.05 -9.53
CA GLU A 650 17.84 -20.76 -8.61
C GLU A 650 18.79 -19.74 -9.21
N SER A 651 18.92 -19.76 -10.53
CA SER A 651 19.85 -18.92 -11.30
C SER A 651 19.56 -17.41 -11.21
N TYR A 652 18.40 -16.99 -10.69
CA TYR A 652 18.13 -15.55 -10.47
C TYR A 652 19.00 -14.95 -9.35
N ARG A 653 19.58 -15.78 -8.46
CA ARG A 653 20.42 -15.33 -7.33
C ARG A 653 21.86 -14.98 -7.72
N ALA A 654 22.22 -15.03 -9.00
CA ALA A 654 23.52 -14.61 -9.56
C ALA A 654 24.76 -15.04 -8.74
N THR A 655 25.16 -16.32 -8.84
CA THR A 655 26.45 -16.84 -8.34
C THR A 655 27.01 -17.89 -9.31
N PRO A 656 28.32 -18.19 -9.32
CA PRO A 656 28.79 -19.41 -9.98
C PRO A 656 28.10 -20.62 -9.36
N GLY A 657 27.35 -21.40 -10.16
CA GLY A 657 26.58 -22.55 -9.70
C GLY A 657 25.07 -22.26 -9.54
N THR A 658 24.30 -23.31 -9.23
CA THR A 658 22.85 -23.23 -8.99
C THR A 658 22.47 -23.99 -7.72
N PRO A 659 23.03 -23.60 -6.57
CA PRO A 659 22.77 -24.30 -5.31
C PRO A 659 21.31 -24.14 -4.89
N GLU A 660 20.78 -25.20 -4.32
CA GLU A 660 19.39 -25.32 -3.92
C GLU A 660 19.24 -25.29 -2.41
N ILE A 661 18.04 -24.91 -1.97
CA ILE A 661 17.59 -25.20 -0.62
C ILE A 661 16.71 -26.43 -0.69
N LEU A 662 17.24 -27.55 -0.20
CA LEU A 662 16.54 -28.82 -0.14
C LEU A 662 16.01 -29.03 1.27
N ARG A 663 14.87 -29.71 1.36
CA ARG A 663 14.21 -30.04 2.63
C ARG A 663 13.86 -31.51 2.64
N THR A 664 13.97 -32.17 3.80
CA THR A 664 13.47 -33.53 3.99
C THR A 664 11.95 -33.62 3.85
N GLN A 665 11.44 -34.82 3.62
CA GLN A 665 10.04 -35.13 3.91
C GLN A 665 9.74 -34.87 5.39
N ARG A 666 8.45 -34.73 5.70
CA ARG A 666 7.96 -34.48 7.05
C ARG A 666 8.45 -35.56 8.02
N LEU A 667 9.18 -35.15 9.05
CA LEU A 667 9.61 -35.97 10.17
C LEU A 667 8.56 -35.92 11.29
N GLY A 668 8.50 -37.00 12.08
CA GLY A 668 7.51 -37.16 13.16
C GLY A 668 7.85 -36.39 14.43
N SER A 669 9.11 -35.99 14.63
CA SER A 669 9.53 -35.32 15.85
C SER A 669 10.74 -34.40 15.64
N ARG A 670 10.90 -33.45 16.57
CA ARG A 670 12.09 -32.59 16.64
C ARG A 670 13.38 -33.40 16.85
N ALA A 671 13.31 -34.44 17.68
CA ALA A 671 14.46 -35.27 18.01
C ALA A 671 14.99 -35.99 16.77
N ASP A 672 14.12 -36.49 15.89
CA ASP A 672 14.54 -37.13 14.63
C ASP A 672 15.21 -36.11 13.69
N ALA A 673 14.67 -34.89 13.61
CA ALA A 673 15.26 -33.82 12.82
C ALA A 673 16.64 -33.40 13.34
N GLU A 674 16.78 -33.25 14.67
CA GLU A 674 18.06 -32.93 15.32
C GLU A 674 19.07 -34.07 15.16
N ALA A 675 18.64 -35.34 15.20
CA ALA A 675 19.51 -36.50 14.98
C ALA A 675 20.06 -36.53 13.54
N ILE A 676 19.22 -36.26 12.54
CA ILE A 676 19.67 -36.11 11.15
C ILE A 676 20.66 -34.94 11.04
N LEU A 677 20.29 -33.76 11.55
CA LEU A 677 21.11 -32.55 11.48
C LEU A 677 22.50 -32.74 12.12
N ALA A 678 22.57 -33.43 13.27
CA ALA A 678 23.83 -33.70 13.97
C ALA A 678 24.84 -34.52 13.14
N GLY A 679 24.36 -35.32 12.18
CA GLY A 679 25.17 -36.09 11.24
C GLY A 679 25.67 -35.29 10.03
N LEU A 680 25.19 -34.06 9.83
CA LEU A 680 25.53 -33.23 8.68
C LEU A 680 26.76 -32.35 8.95
N ARG A 681 27.56 -32.13 7.91
CA ARG A 681 28.74 -31.25 7.93
C ARG A 681 28.78 -30.42 6.65
N ALA A 682 28.96 -29.12 6.80
CA ALA A 682 29.21 -28.23 5.66
C ALA A 682 30.51 -28.66 4.94
N GLY A 683 30.48 -28.62 3.61
CA GLY A 683 31.56 -29.05 2.73
C GLY A 683 31.60 -30.56 2.46
N SER A 684 30.81 -31.37 3.14
CA SER A 684 30.73 -32.81 2.90
C SER A 684 29.69 -33.16 1.82
N THR A 685 29.97 -34.22 1.06
CA THR A 685 29.06 -34.76 0.05
C THR A 685 28.28 -35.96 0.60
N TYR A 686 26.99 -35.99 0.31
CA TYR A 686 26.07 -37.05 0.69
C TYR A 686 25.32 -37.55 -0.53
N ARG A 687 24.87 -38.80 -0.50
CA ARG A 687 23.88 -39.35 -1.42
C ARG A 687 22.49 -39.27 -0.78
N VAL A 688 21.56 -38.69 -1.52
CA VAL A 688 20.14 -38.54 -1.13
C VAL A 688 19.26 -39.09 -2.24
N ASP A 689 17.99 -39.37 -1.94
CA ASP A 689 16.97 -39.56 -2.98
C ASP A 689 16.04 -38.36 -2.95
N LEU A 690 15.67 -37.84 -4.12
CA LEU A 690 14.79 -36.69 -4.28
C LEU A 690 13.43 -37.15 -4.80
N THR A 691 12.37 -36.61 -4.21
CA THR A 691 11.03 -36.70 -4.81
C THR A 691 10.97 -35.83 -6.07
N ARG A 692 9.90 -35.97 -6.86
CA ARG A 692 9.66 -35.08 -8.01
C ARG A 692 9.53 -33.59 -7.65
N ALA A 693 9.12 -33.30 -6.42
CA ALA A 693 9.06 -31.95 -5.87
C ALA A 693 10.39 -31.50 -5.24
N SER A 694 11.48 -32.24 -5.47
CA SER A 694 12.82 -31.95 -4.94
C SER A 694 12.89 -31.93 -3.41
N THR A 695 12.06 -32.76 -2.77
CA THR A 695 12.14 -33.03 -1.34
C THR A 695 13.06 -34.23 -1.11
N ILE A 696 13.94 -34.16 -0.12
CA ILE A 696 14.80 -35.29 0.27
C ILE A 696 13.92 -36.37 0.90
N VAL A 697 13.95 -37.57 0.34
CA VAL A 697 13.21 -38.73 0.83
C VAL A 697 13.75 -39.17 2.19
N VAL A 698 12.85 -39.50 3.12
CA VAL A 698 13.22 -40.08 4.43
C VAL A 698 12.75 -41.54 4.45
N PRO A 699 13.60 -42.49 4.05
CA PRO A 699 13.24 -43.89 4.04
C PRO A 699 13.23 -44.49 5.46
N PRO A 700 12.40 -45.50 5.74
CA PRO A 700 12.28 -46.10 7.08
C PRO A 700 13.47 -47.00 7.46
N ASP A 701 14.26 -47.45 6.48
CA ASP A 701 15.25 -48.52 6.62
C ASP A 701 16.71 -48.04 6.44
N ARG A 702 16.94 -46.76 6.10
CA ARG A 702 18.29 -46.21 5.92
C ARG A 702 18.35 -44.69 6.18
N PRO A 703 19.54 -44.11 6.39
CA PRO A 703 19.68 -42.66 6.53
C PRO A 703 19.23 -41.90 5.28
N ALA A 704 18.56 -40.76 5.48
CA ALA A 704 18.20 -39.83 4.40
C ALA A 704 19.44 -39.25 3.69
N PHE A 705 20.51 -38.98 4.46
CA PHE A 705 21.81 -38.53 3.97
C PHE A 705 22.84 -39.64 4.16
N ARG A 706 23.34 -40.21 3.07
CA ARG A 706 24.33 -41.29 3.10
C ARG A 706 25.69 -40.70 2.76
N ALA A 707 26.62 -40.66 3.71
CA ALA A 707 27.96 -40.14 3.44
C ALA A 707 28.60 -40.91 2.29
N THR A 708 29.17 -40.21 1.30
CA THR A 708 30.08 -40.84 0.34
C THR A 708 31.36 -41.09 1.12
N ASN A 709 31.75 -42.35 1.32
CA ASN A 709 33.05 -42.67 1.94
C ASN A 709 34.13 -41.86 1.20
N SER A 710 34.85 -41.02 1.95
CA SER A 710 35.95 -40.19 1.46
C SER A 710 37.08 -41.04 0.89
#